data_AF-L0DQQ7-F1
#
_entry.id   AF-L0DQQ7-F1
#
_cell.length_a   1.000
_cell.length_b   1.000
_cell.length_c   1.000
_cell.angle_alpha   90.00
_cell.angle_beta   90.00
_cell.angle_gamma   90.00
#
_symmetry.space_group_name_H-M   'P 1'
#
loop_
_entity.id
_entity.type
_entity.pdbx_description
1 polymer ?
#
loop_
_entity_poly.entity_id
_entity_poly.type
_entity_poly.pdbx_seq_one_letter_code
_entity_poly.pdbx_strand_id
1 'polypeptide(L)'
;MAFHSPFRRKPLPSAKIVRSKRRSSVHSKVGDVEVLESRQLLSTFTVTNLNPAGAGSLRRAILESNAQPGSDSIDFQVSGTIRVGRTSLPSITDTVTIDGSTAPSFAGTPVVTVNFQGSKGLRFEKGADGSVLKSLSLVKAGDAGVTLRASRVTVEGNYIGLLADGKTVAGNRGDGVRIDASSHDNLIGHRDPVTSVSYYNTADVGIQPVTGWQGIRPGDTSGQYLIAGTSGSNGLLYEGAITGVGGTSYLVNYPGAVATSVYGPDNLQNNVVRLVGSYRTGEDTVRGFIFEGTTADLSQSGNYRTIAYPNAKFNYVHSTMGDLAVGNADGPEGNLPIGTGHAFLYDVVQNTFLPDIVYPGSTSTTAYGIWHNGLTSYTIVGGYTTLGDPSENLSNGYMVDYDSATGKFTNWTSFAYPNGAVGQAFVTHFEGISSTESGVYTLNADSLQAGSNFAQGSWVTVRRNPDRSFGPAVWVDLNYPGVDPTTAITSSNSVAGNQVVGIVISPTGTFSYQATVNTGFQLSNVISGNGGNGIGIYGSNDNQIAMNQIGTDATGTLRRGNAKNGILVTQGAARNLIGGQATGGNDPTASVFVRPPQGNLISGNQGNGVLINKGATQTLLSGNFVGTTASGNSALGNRLDGVAIENANGNQLIGCTFQQSPFVFYNVLSGNGGNGLRITNSNDTTVQANFMGVGANNATIVANGGDGLLVSGSSKNTQVGGVIPLGNVISGNKRNGIEVSDKASGFISFNTFAGIYAFGDAAPNRLNGILITSSGGDNLIRTCIVSGNLGNGIEIGGHATGVQVVDTAIGTNTSIKTAIPNQGSGIKFSGHAHGNAIGGFKPSIEPQVTISANRGYGIEFTDKANHNVVFHTYIGTNYNATTALGNNLGGISLGACTSSNIIGGLATALQNKILNSGGNGVSIFSSRDNAVLGNEISNNLGYGLFATGVCSGTVVKANTIKLNAKGNVNLTNAHGIVYIP
;
A
#
# COMPACT_ATOMS: atom_id res chain seq x y z
N MET A 1 -25.19 1.04 50.13
CA MET A 1 -26.39 1.38 50.92
C MET A 1 -27.56 1.40 49.94
N ALA A 2 -28.50 0.46 49.91
CA ALA A 2 -29.52 0.13 50.93
C ALA A 2 -30.55 1.27 51.12
N PHE A 3 -31.88 1.09 51.16
CA PHE A 3 -32.80 -0.02 50.80
C PHE A 3 -34.26 0.49 50.95
N HIS A 4 -35.25 -0.27 50.46
CA HIS A 4 -36.65 -0.39 50.95
C HIS A 4 -37.81 0.49 50.42
N SER A 5 -39.01 -0.13 50.51
CA SER A 5 -40.35 0.19 49.96
C SER A 5 -41.31 0.66 51.09
N PRO A 6 -42.61 0.95 50.82
CA PRO A 6 -43.61 -0.08 51.16
C PRO A 6 -44.87 -0.21 50.27
N PHE A 7 -45.48 -1.40 50.37
CA PHE A 7 -46.85 -1.82 49.99
C PHE A 7 -47.99 -1.03 50.72
N ARG A 8 -49.33 -1.23 50.60
CA ARG A 8 -50.23 -2.33 50.11
C ARG A 8 -51.71 -1.84 50.07
N ARG A 9 -52.59 -2.47 49.28
CA ARG A 9 -53.93 -3.01 49.71
C ARG A 9 -54.62 -3.88 48.62
N LYS A 10 -55.52 -4.77 49.07
CA LYS A 10 -56.27 -5.88 48.42
C LYS A 10 -57.49 -6.18 49.36
N PRO A 11 -58.35 -7.23 49.23
CA PRO A 11 -58.65 -8.22 48.17
C PRO A 11 -60.20 -8.38 47.92
N LEU A 12 -60.76 -9.28 47.07
CA LEU A 12 -61.25 -10.68 47.30
C LEU A 12 -62.40 -11.00 46.29
N PRO A 13 -62.97 -12.22 46.14
CA PRO A 13 -62.46 -13.60 46.33
C PRO A 13 -62.75 -14.52 45.10
N SER A 14 -62.54 -15.83 45.25
CA SER A 14 -62.57 -16.89 44.21
C SER A 14 -63.77 -17.85 44.28
N ALA A 15 -64.08 -18.55 43.17
CA ALA A 15 -64.65 -19.91 43.19
C ALA A 15 -64.15 -20.77 41.99
N LYS A 16 -64.04 -22.10 42.17
CA LYS A 16 -63.59 -23.11 41.17
C LYS A 16 -64.69 -24.14 40.86
N ILE A 17 -64.62 -24.79 39.67
CA ILE A 17 -65.17 -26.11 39.19
C ILE A 17 -65.19 -26.04 37.63
N VAL A 18 -65.05 -27.06 36.76
CA VAL A 18 -65.07 -28.55 36.80
C VAL A 18 -63.78 -29.17 36.14
N ARG A 19 -63.75 -30.51 36.00
CA ARG A 19 -62.94 -31.42 35.14
C ARG A 19 -63.60 -31.60 33.73
N SER A 20 -63.15 -32.37 32.71
CA SER A 20 -61.82 -32.80 32.16
C SER A 20 -62.01 -33.68 30.88
N LYS A 21 -61.12 -33.57 29.86
CA LYS A 21 -60.92 -34.49 28.68
C LYS A 21 -62.13 -34.60 27.70
N ARG A 22 -62.01 -34.94 26.39
CA ARG A 22 -61.02 -35.75 25.63
C ARG A 22 -61.17 -35.56 24.09
N ARG A 23 -60.06 -35.49 23.30
CA ARG A 23 -59.90 -35.83 21.83
C ARG A 23 -60.84 -35.15 20.79
N SER A 24 -60.52 -34.98 19.50
CA SER A 24 -59.31 -35.13 18.66
C SER A 24 -59.59 -34.58 17.24
N SER A 25 -58.59 -34.03 16.53
CA SER A 25 -58.61 -34.00 15.06
C SER A 25 -57.18 -34.02 14.49
N VAL A 26 -56.99 -34.87 13.48
CA VAL A 26 -55.78 -34.92 12.65
C VAL A 26 -55.81 -33.75 11.67
N HIS A 27 -54.66 -33.15 11.37
CA HIS A 27 -54.47 -32.36 10.15
C HIS A 27 -53.32 -32.95 9.33
N SER A 28 -53.56 -33.06 8.03
CA SER A 28 -52.71 -33.73 7.04
C SER A 28 -51.45 -32.93 6.74
N LYS A 29 -50.33 -33.63 6.51
CA LYS A 29 -49.21 -33.08 5.75
C LYS A 29 -49.70 -32.73 4.34
N VAL A 30 -49.84 -31.44 4.05
CA VAL A 30 -49.67 -30.93 2.68
C VAL A 30 -48.19 -30.64 2.54
N GLY A 31 -47.57 -31.06 1.43
CA GLY A 31 -46.15 -30.83 1.22
C GLY A 31 -45.87 -29.34 1.09
N ASP A 32 -44.89 -28.84 1.84
CA ASP A 32 -44.30 -27.53 1.61
C ASP A 32 -43.65 -27.54 0.24
N VAL A 33 -44.32 -26.94 -0.74
CA VAL A 33 -43.69 -26.59 -2.01
C VAL A 33 -42.82 -25.38 -1.70
N GLU A 34 -41.51 -25.61 -1.53
CA GLU A 34 -40.56 -24.52 -1.55
C GLU A 34 -40.72 -23.74 -2.85
N VAL A 35 -40.90 -22.43 -2.73
CA VAL A 35 -40.88 -21.53 -3.87
C VAL A 35 -39.43 -21.47 -4.33
N LEU A 36 -39.11 -22.26 -5.37
CA LEU A 36 -37.87 -22.15 -6.12
C LEU A 36 -37.60 -20.67 -6.43
N GLU A 37 -36.39 -20.25 -6.12
CA GLU A 37 -35.88 -18.91 -6.41
C GLU A 37 -36.18 -18.56 -7.88
N SER A 38 -36.72 -17.35 -8.11
CA SER A 38 -37.12 -16.93 -9.46
C SER A 38 -35.89 -16.78 -10.35
N ARG A 39 -35.63 -17.80 -11.18
CA ARG A 39 -34.62 -17.80 -12.25
C ARG A 39 -34.95 -16.73 -13.31
N GLN A 40 -34.55 -15.49 -13.05
CA GLN A 40 -34.59 -14.43 -14.05
C GLN A 40 -33.30 -14.47 -14.87
N LEU A 41 -33.42 -14.68 -16.18
CA LEU A 41 -32.30 -14.47 -17.09
C LEU A 41 -31.95 -12.98 -17.17
N LEU A 42 -30.66 -12.68 -17.33
CA LEU A 42 -30.17 -11.35 -17.73
C LEU A 42 -30.94 -10.88 -18.98
N SER A 43 -31.57 -9.70 -18.91
CA SER A 43 -32.24 -9.11 -20.07
C SER A 43 -31.34 -8.08 -20.74
N THR A 44 -31.17 -8.19 -22.06
CA THR A 44 -30.34 -7.28 -22.86
C THR A 44 -31.22 -6.35 -23.70
N PHE A 45 -31.08 -5.03 -23.48
CA PHE A 45 -31.82 -3.98 -24.19
C PHE A 45 -30.89 -3.20 -25.12
N THR A 46 -31.10 -3.32 -26.43
CA THR A 46 -30.15 -2.78 -27.42
C THR A 46 -30.50 -1.37 -27.93
N VAL A 47 -29.53 -0.46 -27.87
CA VAL A 47 -29.56 0.86 -28.51
C VAL A 47 -29.14 0.73 -29.98
N THR A 48 -30.10 0.88 -30.88
CA THR A 48 -29.92 0.70 -32.34
C THR A 48 -29.94 2.01 -33.13
N ASN A 49 -30.18 3.16 -32.48
CA ASN A 49 -30.13 4.46 -33.13
C ASN A 49 -29.76 5.61 -32.16
N LEU A 50 -29.30 6.73 -32.73
CA LEU A 50 -28.83 7.91 -31.99
C LEU A 50 -29.94 8.92 -31.61
N ASN A 51 -31.22 8.55 -31.75
CA ASN A 51 -32.33 9.46 -31.52
C ASN A 51 -32.50 9.82 -30.03
N PRO A 52 -33.04 11.01 -29.69
CA PRO A 52 -33.27 11.44 -28.30
C PRO A 52 -34.30 10.59 -27.53
N ALA A 53 -35.18 9.90 -28.25
CA ALA A 53 -36.32 9.13 -27.76
C ALA A 53 -36.86 8.20 -28.87
N GLY A 54 -37.79 7.32 -28.51
CA GLY A 54 -38.40 6.35 -29.42
C GLY A 54 -37.79 4.94 -29.31
N ALA A 55 -38.31 3.99 -30.07
CA ALA A 55 -37.79 2.63 -30.11
C ALA A 55 -36.30 2.61 -30.52
N GLY A 56 -35.50 1.73 -29.90
CA GLY A 56 -34.06 1.61 -30.17
C GLY A 56 -33.18 2.78 -29.69
N SER A 57 -33.74 3.75 -28.94
CA SER A 57 -32.97 4.83 -28.31
C SER A 57 -32.51 4.46 -26.90
N LEU A 58 -31.40 5.03 -26.43
CA LEU A 58 -30.91 4.87 -25.04
C LEU A 58 -31.98 5.21 -23.99
N ARG A 59 -32.81 6.23 -24.27
CA ARG A 59 -33.95 6.58 -23.40
C ARG A 59 -34.91 5.40 -23.23
N ARG A 60 -35.17 4.65 -24.31
CA ARG A 60 -36.11 3.53 -24.27
C ARG A 60 -35.49 2.31 -23.58
N ALA A 61 -34.24 1.99 -23.88
CA ALA A 61 -33.52 0.91 -23.18
C ALA A 61 -33.50 1.11 -21.65
N ILE A 62 -33.24 2.34 -21.16
CA ILE A 62 -33.32 2.64 -19.72
C ILE A 62 -34.74 2.46 -19.15
N LEU A 63 -35.79 2.81 -19.90
CA LEU A 63 -37.18 2.60 -19.45
C LEU A 63 -37.58 1.13 -19.42
N GLU A 64 -37.05 0.33 -20.34
CA GLU A 64 -37.34 -1.10 -20.44
C GLU A 64 -36.58 -1.89 -19.36
N SER A 65 -35.31 -1.57 -19.11
CA SER A 65 -34.54 -2.11 -17.99
C SER A 65 -35.15 -1.73 -16.63
N ASN A 66 -35.47 -0.45 -16.39
CA ASN A 66 -36.17 -0.05 -15.15
C ASN A 66 -37.53 -0.72 -14.91
N ALA A 67 -38.13 -1.35 -15.93
CA ALA A 67 -39.40 -2.07 -15.84
C ALA A 67 -39.22 -3.59 -15.68
N GLN A 68 -37.98 -4.08 -15.82
CA GLN A 68 -37.59 -5.48 -15.73
C GLN A 68 -36.81 -5.68 -14.42
N PRO A 69 -37.33 -6.46 -13.44
CA PRO A 69 -36.59 -6.69 -12.21
C PRO A 69 -35.38 -7.58 -12.45
N GLY A 70 -34.24 -7.23 -11.82
CA GLY A 70 -33.02 -8.05 -11.82
C GLY A 70 -31.92 -7.45 -12.69
N SER A 71 -30.75 -8.11 -12.70
CA SER A 71 -29.59 -7.58 -13.42
C SER A 71 -29.82 -7.58 -14.94
N ASP A 72 -29.66 -6.41 -15.55
CA ASP A 72 -29.83 -6.17 -16.99
C ASP A 72 -28.55 -5.72 -17.68
N SER A 73 -28.53 -5.76 -19.02
CA SER A 73 -27.54 -5.08 -19.86
C SER A 73 -28.19 -4.10 -20.85
N ILE A 74 -27.53 -2.97 -21.09
CA ILE A 74 -27.83 -2.02 -22.16
C ILE A 74 -26.64 -1.94 -23.11
N ASP A 75 -26.82 -2.52 -24.29
CA ASP A 75 -25.80 -2.66 -25.33
C ASP A 75 -26.03 -1.65 -26.45
N PHE A 76 -25.01 -1.33 -27.24
CA PHE A 76 -25.05 -0.37 -28.34
C PHE A 76 -24.68 -1.04 -29.65
N GLN A 77 -25.55 -0.95 -30.66
CA GLN A 77 -25.26 -1.35 -32.05
C GLN A 77 -24.89 -0.15 -32.93
N VAL A 78 -24.72 1.04 -32.34
CA VAL A 78 -24.38 2.28 -33.04
C VAL A 78 -23.29 3.06 -32.31
N SER A 79 -22.40 3.70 -33.08
CA SER A 79 -21.42 4.67 -32.59
C SER A 79 -21.81 6.09 -33.00
N GLY A 80 -21.27 7.11 -32.33
CA GLY A 80 -21.59 8.52 -32.59
C GLY A 80 -22.24 9.26 -31.41
N THR A 81 -22.91 10.39 -31.68
CA THR A 81 -23.43 11.28 -30.63
C THR A 81 -24.95 11.18 -30.45
N ILE A 82 -25.38 10.64 -29.31
CA ILE A 82 -26.77 10.70 -28.83
C ILE A 82 -27.03 12.10 -28.29
N ARG A 83 -28.00 12.81 -28.87
CA ARG A 83 -28.37 14.19 -28.48
C ARG A 83 -29.63 14.18 -27.62
N VAL A 84 -29.48 14.05 -26.30
CA VAL A 84 -30.58 13.78 -25.33
C VAL A 84 -31.77 14.75 -25.45
N GLY A 85 -31.50 16.04 -25.66
CA GLY A 85 -32.52 17.08 -25.84
C GLY A 85 -32.79 17.85 -24.55
N ARG A 86 -33.95 18.53 -24.47
CA ARG A 86 -34.34 19.30 -23.27
C ARG A 86 -34.87 18.43 -22.13
N THR A 87 -35.48 17.29 -22.46
CA THR A 87 -35.96 16.32 -21.48
C THR A 87 -34.80 15.41 -21.06
N SER A 88 -34.42 15.44 -19.79
CA SER A 88 -33.37 14.55 -19.24
C SER A 88 -33.66 13.08 -19.52
N LEU A 89 -32.64 12.22 -19.54
CA LEU A 89 -32.86 10.77 -19.52
C LEU A 89 -33.61 10.37 -18.23
N PRO A 90 -34.33 9.22 -18.22
CA PRO A 90 -34.90 8.68 -16.99
C PRO A 90 -33.81 8.46 -15.94
N SER A 91 -34.16 8.52 -14.65
CA SER A 91 -33.31 7.95 -13.61
C SER A 91 -33.21 6.44 -13.82
N ILE A 92 -32.07 5.85 -13.47
CA ILE A 92 -31.86 4.40 -13.40
C ILE A 92 -32.31 3.96 -12.01
N THR A 93 -33.15 2.95 -11.94
CA THR A 93 -33.82 2.48 -10.71
C THR A 93 -33.77 0.97 -10.50
N ASP A 94 -33.26 0.20 -11.46
CA ASP A 94 -32.93 -1.22 -11.31
C ASP A 94 -31.44 -1.47 -11.66
N THR A 95 -30.94 -2.67 -11.41
CA THR A 95 -29.53 -3.03 -11.54
C THR A 95 -29.16 -3.24 -13.00
N VAL A 96 -28.30 -2.39 -13.56
CA VAL A 96 -28.01 -2.44 -15.00
C VAL A 96 -26.53 -2.23 -15.32
N THR A 97 -26.04 -2.98 -16.30
CA THR A 97 -24.76 -2.73 -16.98
C THR A 97 -25.02 -1.90 -18.24
N ILE A 98 -24.53 -0.67 -18.31
CA ILE A 98 -24.61 0.17 -19.51
C ILE A 98 -23.24 0.12 -20.20
N ASP A 99 -23.13 -0.66 -21.27
CA ASP A 99 -21.84 -1.01 -21.87
C ASP A 99 -21.60 -0.38 -23.26
N GLY A 100 -20.95 0.78 -23.27
CA GLY A 100 -20.51 1.45 -24.50
C GLY A 100 -19.43 0.72 -25.30
N SER A 101 -18.80 -0.34 -24.77
CA SER A 101 -17.77 -1.12 -25.48
C SER A 101 -18.36 -2.11 -26.50
N THR A 102 -19.64 -2.41 -26.39
CA THR A 102 -20.41 -3.20 -27.38
C THR A 102 -20.60 -2.47 -28.72
N ALA A 103 -20.38 -1.15 -28.75
CA ALA A 103 -20.58 -0.31 -29.92
C ALA A 103 -19.61 -0.66 -31.08
N PRO A 104 -20.09 -0.58 -32.35
CA PRO A 104 -19.22 -0.81 -33.50
C PRO A 104 -18.05 0.19 -33.51
N SER A 105 -16.88 -0.33 -33.91
CA SER A 105 -15.58 0.34 -33.89
C SER A 105 -15.01 0.73 -32.50
N PHE A 106 -15.54 0.20 -31.40
CA PHE A 106 -14.85 0.30 -30.10
C PHE A 106 -13.49 -0.41 -30.16
N ALA A 107 -12.44 0.30 -29.72
CA ALA A 107 -11.07 -0.21 -29.67
C ALA A 107 -10.36 0.33 -28.41
N GLY A 108 -10.96 0.08 -27.24
CA GLY A 108 -10.43 0.50 -25.94
C GLY A 108 -10.68 1.97 -25.57
N THR A 109 -11.38 2.75 -26.39
CA THR A 109 -11.78 4.14 -26.06
C THR A 109 -13.25 4.39 -26.45
N PRO A 110 -13.99 5.25 -25.71
CA PRO A 110 -15.41 5.52 -25.98
C PRO A 110 -15.72 5.99 -27.40
N VAL A 111 -16.61 5.28 -28.11
CA VAL A 111 -17.10 5.67 -29.45
C VAL A 111 -18.54 6.19 -29.45
N VAL A 112 -19.22 6.13 -28.31
CA VAL A 112 -20.56 6.68 -28.10
C VAL A 112 -20.46 7.91 -27.19
N THR A 113 -21.03 9.03 -27.62
CA THR A 113 -21.14 10.28 -26.84
C THR A 113 -22.59 10.56 -26.46
N VAL A 114 -22.90 10.57 -25.17
CA VAL A 114 -24.17 11.07 -24.63
C VAL A 114 -24.04 12.57 -24.34
N ASN A 115 -24.64 13.38 -25.21
CA ASN A 115 -24.66 14.83 -25.07
C ASN A 115 -26.00 15.25 -24.44
N PHE A 116 -25.95 15.63 -23.16
CA PHE A 116 -27.13 15.98 -22.36
C PHE A 116 -27.76 17.32 -22.75
N GLN A 117 -27.09 18.16 -23.55
CA GLN A 117 -27.60 19.46 -24.04
C GLN A 117 -28.13 20.40 -22.93
N GLY A 118 -27.55 20.35 -21.73
CA GLY A 118 -27.96 21.14 -20.57
C GLY A 118 -29.12 20.55 -19.75
N SER A 119 -29.66 19.38 -20.13
CA SER A 119 -30.51 18.56 -19.26
C SER A 119 -29.68 17.78 -18.24
N LYS A 120 -30.31 17.03 -17.31
CA LYS A 120 -29.58 16.34 -16.24
C LYS A 120 -28.71 15.21 -16.79
N GLY A 121 -27.59 14.95 -16.11
CA GLY A 121 -26.73 13.78 -16.35
C GLY A 121 -27.40 12.44 -16.00
N LEU A 122 -26.64 11.34 -16.07
CA LEU A 122 -27.10 10.02 -15.63
C LEU A 122 -27.24 10.00 -14.10
N ARG A 123 -28.29 9.34 -13.60
CA ARG A 123 -28.61 9.28 -12.17
C ARG A 123 -29.01 7.87 -11.77
N PHE A 124 -28.17 7.22 -10.95
CA PHE A 124 -28.44 5.94 -10.32
C PHE A 124 -29.13 6.22 -8.98
N GLU A 125 -30.45 6.02 -8.92
CA GLU A 125 -31.25 6.22 -7.72
C GLU A 125 -31.46 4.88 -7.00
N LYS A 126 -32.07 4.90 -5.80
CA LYS A 126 -32.33 3.69 -4.99
C LYS A 126 -32.98 2.58 -5.83
N GLY A 127 -32.36 1.39 -5.79
CA GLY A 127 -32.75 0.21 -6.56
C GLY A 127 -31.69 -0.19 -7.61
N ALA A 128 -30.90 0.78 -8.10
CA ALA A 128 -29.82 0.55 -9.06
C ALA A 128 -28.48 0.11 -8.43
N ASP A 129 -28.53 -0.61 -7.30
CA ASP A 129 -27.34 -1.07 -6.58
C ASP A 129 -26.53 -2.06 -7.42
N GLY A 130 -25.19 -2.01 -7.39
CA GLY A 130 -24.36 -2.94 -8.17
C GLY A 130 -24.33 -2.66 -9.69
N SER A 131 -24.96 -1.58 -10.16
CA SER A 131 -24.94 -1.20 -11.59
C SER A 131 -23.53 -0.89 -12.10
N VAL A 132 -23.32 -1.06 -13.41
CA VAL A 132 -22.06 -0.76 -14.09
C VAL A 132 -22.30 0.27 -15.19
N LEU A 133 -21.44 1.29 -15.29
CA LEU A 133 -21.45 2.29 -16.35
C LEU A 133 -20.08 2.32 -17.02
N LYS A 134 -20.00 1.89 -18.28
CA LYS A 134 -18.70 1.75 -18.96
C LYS A 134 -18.63 2.27 -20.39
N SER A 135 -17.45 2.76 -20.75
CA SER A 135 -17.03 3.09 -22.12
C SER A 135 -17.87 4.15 -22.86
N LEU A 136 -18.48 5.08 -22.14
CA LEU A 136 -19.23 6.22 -22.72
C LEU A 136 -18.51 7.57 -22.56
N SER A 137 -18.74 8.47 -23.51
CA SER A 137 -18.40 9.90 -23.40
C SER A 137 -19.63 10.68 -22.91
N LEU A 138 -19.54 11.36 -21.77
CA LEU A 138 -20.66 11.94 -21.02
C LEU A 138 -20.49 13.46 -20.86
N VAL A 139 -21.25 14.24 -21.63
CA VAL A 139 -20.92 15.65 -21.89
C VAL A 139 -22.11 16.61 -21.83
N LYS A 140 -21.82 17.86 -21.43
CA LYS A 140 -22.76 19.00 -21.39
C LYS A 140 -24.02 18.78 -20.54
N ALA A 141 -23.93 18.06 -19.42
CA ALA A 141 -25.00 18.04 -18.41
C ALA A 141 -25.24 19.43 -17.79
N GLY A 142 -26.49 19.70 -17.44
CA GLY A 142 -26.92 20.91 -16.74
C GLY A 142 -26.52 20.92 -15.26
N ASP A 143 -26.19 19.74 -14.72
CA ASP A 143 -25.69 19.44 -13.39
C ASP A 143 -24.45 18.52 -13.50
N ALA A 144 -24.31 17.49 -12.66
CA ALA A 144 -23.20 16.55 -12.73
C ALA A 144 -23.33 15.59 -13.93
N GLY A 145 -22.21 15.08 -14.46
CA GLY A 145 -22.24 14.10 -15.56
C GLY A 145 -22.87 12.77 -15.15
N VAL A 146 -22.49 12.29 -13.95
CA VAL A 146 -23.06 11.10 -13.28
C VAL A 146 -23.37 11.44 -11.82
N THR A 147 -24.53 11.03 -11.31
CA THR A 147 -24.88 11.11 -9.88
C THR A 147 -25.22 9.73 -9.33
N LEU A 148 -24.59 9.36 -8.21
CA LEU A 148 -24.78 8.09 -7.51
C LEU A 148 -25.54 8.30 -6.19
N ARG A 149 -26.67 7.61 -6.06
CA ARG A 149 -27.49 7.47 -4.84
C ARG A 149 -27.83 6.02 -4.49
N ALA A 150 -27.64 5.10 -5.44
CA ALA A 150 -27.47 3.66 -5.22
C ALA A 150 -26.04 3.34 -4.79
N SER A 151 -25.82 2.20 -4.16
CA SER A 151 -24.51 1.74 -3.64
C SER A 151 -23.86 0.70 -4.56
N ARG A 152 -22.55 0.45 -4.37
CA ARG A 152 -21.78 -0.56 -5.14
C ARG A 152 -21.78 -0.33 -6.66
N VAL A 153 -21.99 0.91 -7.13
CA VAL A 153 -21.99 1.22 -8.57
C VAL A 153 -20.55 1.32 -9.07
N THR A 154 -20.26 0.69 -10.21
CA THR A 154 -18.98 0.81 -10.91
C THR A 154 -19.09 1.80 -12.07
N VAL A 155 -18.15 2.74 -12.16
CA VAL A 155 -18.03 3.71 -13.26
C VAL A 155 -16.62 3.60 -13.81
N GLU A 156 -16.46 3.09 -15.03
CA GLU A 156 -15.16 2.70 -15.60
C GLU A 156 -15.03 3.00 -17.11
N GLY A 157 -13.83 3.22 -17.64
CA GLY A 157 -13.64 3.40 -19.09
C GLY A 157 -14.28 4.66 -19.70
N ASN A 158 -14.89 5.56 -18.90
CA ASN A 158 -15.70 6.68 -19.40
C ASN A 158 -14.90 7.97 -19.59
N TYR A 159 -15.30 8.79 -20.56
CA TYR A 159 -14.82 10.16 -20.74
C TYR A 159 -15.87 11.17 -20.25
N ILE A 160 -15.69 11.72 -19.06
CA ILE A 160 -16.70 12.54 -18.38
C ILE A 160 -16.30 14.02 -18.43
N GLY A 161 -16.98 14.78 -19.29
CA GLY A 161 -16.69 16.18 -19.59
C GLY A 161 -15.75 16.41 -20.79
N LEU A 162 -15.24 15.34 -21.42
CA LEU A 162 -14.56 15.36 -22.71
C LEU A 162 -15.36 14.60 -23.77
N LEU A 163 -15.21 14.96 -25.04
CA LEU A 163 -15.72 14.15 -26.15
C LEU A 163 -14.96 12.81 -26.27
N ALA A 164 -15.52 11.90 -27.08
CA ALA A 164 -14.94 10.61 -27.46
C ALA A 164 -13.47 10.67 -27.95
N ASP A 165 -12.98 11.83 -28.41
CA ASP A 165 -11.58 12.02 -28.82
C ASP A 165 -10.58 12.11 -27.65
N GLY A 166 -11.06 12.06 -26.40
CA GLY A 166 -10.24 12.05 -25.18
C GLY A 166 -9.52 13.37 -24.87
N LYS A 167 -9.78 14.44 -25.63
CA LYS A 167 -9.01 15.70 -25.55
C LYS A 167 -9.83 16.97 -25.73
N THR A 168 -11.01 16.93 -26.35
CA THR A 168 -11.85 18.10 -26.59
C THR A 168 -12.82 18.31 -25.44
N VAL A 169 -12.74 19.47 -24.77
CA VAL A 169 -13.60 19.81 -23.63
C VAL A 169 -15.05 20.02 -24.05
N ALA A 170 -15.95 19.31 -23.39
CA ALA A 170 -17.39 19.45 -23.50
C ALA A 170 -18.04 19.33 -22.10
N GLY A 171 -17.47 20.05 -21.13
CA GLY A 171 -17.72 19.91 -19.70
C GLY A 171 -19.19 19.90 -19.27
N ASN A 172 -19.47 19.12 -18.24
CA ASN A 172 -20.71 19.18 -17.48
C ASN A 172 -20.69 20.43 -16.57
N ARG A 173 -21.86 21.00 -16.20
CA ARG A 173 -21.90 22.24 -15.39
C ARG A 173 -21.54 21.99 -13.91
N GLY A 174 -21.87 20.82 -13.39
CA GLY A 174 -21.54 20.36 -12.04
C GLY A 174 -20.26 19.53 -11.99
N ASP A 175 -20.18 18.64 -11.01
CA ASP A 175 -19.06 17.68 -10.90
C ASP A 175 -19.06 16.71 -12.10
N GLY A 176 -17.93 16.08 -12.41
CA GLY A 176 -17.92 14.95 -13.36
C GLY A 176 -18.74 13.78 -12.81
N VAL A 177 -18.34 13.29 -11.63
CA VAL A 177 -19.08 12.29 -10.86
C VAL A 177 -19.43 12.85 -9.47
N ARG A 178 -20.68 12.71 -9.06
CA ARG A 178 -21.18 13.07 -7.74
C ARG A 178 -21.66 11.84 -6.98
N ILE A 179 -21.15 11.61 -5.78
CA ILE A 179 -21.60 10.54 -4.87
C ILE A 179 -22.31 11.20 -3.67
N ASP A 180 -23.62 10.96 -3.54
CA ASP A 180 -24.46 11.50 -2.45
C ASP A 180 -24.42 10.58 -1.20
N ALA A 181 -24.69 11.15 -0.02
CA ALA A 181 -24.62 10.45 1.27
C ALA A 181 -25.52 9.21 1.43
N SER A 182 -26.47 8.96 0.51
CA SER A 182 -27.31 7.75 0.52
C SER A 182 -26.60 6.52 -0.06
N SER A 183 -25.40 6.70 -0.61
CA SER A 183 -24.63 5.73 -1.38
C SER A 183 -23.33 5.36 -0.66
N HIS A 184 -22.80 4.16 -0.89
CA HIS A 184 -21.52 3.67 -0.35
C HIS A 184 -20.94 2.55 -1.24
N ASP A 185 -19.71 2.12 -0.96
CA ASP A 185 -19.01 1.00 -1.63
C ASP A 185 -18.82 1.14 -3.16
N ASN A 186 -18.97 2.34 -3.73
CA ASN A 186 -18.84 2.54 -5.18
C ASN A 186 -17.39 2.42 -5.64
N LEU A 187 -17.23 2.07 -6.92
CA LEU A 187 -15.95 2.08 -7.62
C LEU A 187 -15.99 3.11 -8.75
N ILE A 188 -15.27 4.22 -8.60
CA ILE A 188 -14.99 5.13 -9.72
C ILE A 188 -13.60 4.77 -10.24
N GLY A 189 -13.53 3.91 -11.24
CA GLY A 189 -12.27 3.30 -11.65
C GLY A 189 -12.36 1.83 -12.00
N HIS A 190 -11.21 1.18 -11.97
CA HIS A 190 -11.07 -0.28 -11.99
C HIS A 190 -10.29 -0.73 -10.75
N ARG A 191 -10.57 -1.93 -10.22
CA ARG A 191 -9.84 -2.51 -9.08
C ARG A 191 -8.76 -3.48 -9.50
N ASP A 192 -9.03 -4.34 -10.48
CA ASP A 192 -8.06 -5.34 -10.92
C ASP A 192 -6.91 -4.68 -11.73
N PRO A 193 -5.63 -4.82 -11.32
CA PRO A 193 -4.49 -4.26 -12.02
C PRO A 193 -3.96 -5.11 -13.17
N VAL A 194 -4.57 -6.26 -13.48
CA VAL A 194 -4.05 -7.21 -14.48
C VAL A 194 -4.25 -6.70 -15.90
N THR A 195 -3.16 -6.65 -16.66
CA THR A 195 -3.14 -6.16 -18.05
C THR A 195 -3.18 -7.27 -19.08
N SER A 196 -2.56 -8.43 -18.78
CA SER A 196 -2.58 -9.63 -19.62
C SER A 196 -1.97 -10.82 -18.87
N VAL A 197 -2.12 -12.03 -19.41
CA VAL A 197 -1.33 -13.19 -19.00
C VAL A 197 -0.43 -13.63 -20.17
N SER A 198 0.88 -13.69 -19.95
CA SER A 198 1.85 -14.22 -20.91
C SER A 198 2.06 -15.70 -20.63
N TYR A 199 1.91 -16.57 -21.64
CA TYR A 199 2.12 -18.01 -21.49
C TYR A 199 3.41 -18.47 -22.17
N TYR A 200 4.04 -19.47 -21.58
CA TYR A 200 5.22 -20.16 -22.08
C TYR A 200 4.97 -21.67 -22.04
N ASN A 201 5.71 -22.40 -22.87
CA ASN A 201 5.72 -23.85 -22.86
C ASN A 201 7.09 -24.35 -22.40
N THR A 202 7.21 -25.65 -22.18
CA THR A 202 8.42 -26.25 -21.60
C THR A 202 9.54 -26.50 -22.61
N ALA A 203 9.42 -26.18 -23.91
CA ALA A 203 10.37 -26.64 -24.93
C ALA A 203 11.83 -26.20 -24.70
N ASP A 204 12.05 -25.03 -24.08
CA ASP A 204 13.39 -24.51 -23.78
C ASP A 204 13.98 -25.06 -22.46
N VAL A 205 13.25 -25.92 -21.74
CA VAL A 205 13.72 -26.58 -20.50
C VAL A 205 14.59 -27.80 -20.84
N GLY A 206 15.77 -27.89 -20.24
CA GLY A 206 16.83 -28.83 -20.67
C GLY A 206 16.52 -30.33 -20.48
N ILE A 207 15.58 -30.69 -19.60
CA ILE A 207 15.12 -32.07 -19.40
C ILE A 207 13.67 -32.21 -19.86
N GLN A 208 13.42 -33.20 -20.72
CA GLN A 208 12.11 -33.48 -21.34
C GLN A 208 11.76 -34.98 -21.25
N PRO A 209 10.46 -35.33 -21.28
CA PRO A 209 9.30 -34.44 -21.27
C PRO A 209 9.01 -33.92 -19.85
N VAL A 210 8.68 -32.63 -19.71
CA VAL A 210 8.15 -32.10 -18.45
C VAL A 210 6.69 -32.55 -18.27
N THR A 211 6.49 -33.65 -17.55
CA THR A 211 5.19 -34.30 -17.35
C THR A 211 4.31 -33.66 -16.28
N GLY A 212 4.87 -32.79 -15.43
CA GLY A 212 4.09 -31.95 -14.52
C GLY A 212 4.96 -30.95 -13.79
N TRP A 213 4.58 -29.67 -13.80
CA TRP A 213 5.10 -28.69 -12.84
C TRP A 213 4.28 -28.70 -11.55
N GLN A 214 4.96 -28.60 -10.42
CA GLN A 214 4.38 -28.91 -9.11
C GLN A 214 4.79 -27.93 -8.01
N GLY A 215 5.86 -27.15 -8.19
CA GLY A 215 6.24 -26.08 -7.27
C GLY A 215 7.10 -25.01 -7.92
N ILE A 216 7.03 -23.79 -7.39
CA ILE A 216 7.92 -22.69 -7.78
C ILE A 216 8.28 -21.79 -6.59
N ARG A 217 9.55 -21.36 -6.54
CA ARG A 217 10.07 -20.34 -5.63
C ARG A 217 11.05 -19.40 -6.35
N PRO A 218 11.25 -18.16 -5.87
CA PRO A 218 12.38 -17.32 -6.31
C PRO A 218 13.72 -18.02 -6.05
N GLY A 219 14.64 -17.93 -7.01
CA GLY A 219 16.03 -18.37 -6.84
C GLY A 219 16.92 -17.30 -6.18
N ASP A 220 18.23 -17.55 -6.14
CA ASP A 220 19.21 -16.61 -5.56
C ASP A 220 19.40 -15.33 -6.41
N THR A 221 19.12 -15.40 -7.71
CA THR A 221 19.21 -14.26 -8.63
C THR A 221 17.82 -13.73 -8.96
N SER A 222 17.62 -12.41 -8.85
CA SER A 222 16.36 -11.76 -9.21
C SER A 222 15.95 -12.06 -10.65
N GLY A 223 14.70 -12.48 -10.85
CA GLY A 223 14.16 -12.92 -12.14
C GLY A 223 14.42 -14.39 -12.48
N GLN A 224 15.16 -15.13 -11.65
CA GLN A 224 15.28 -16.59 -11.73
C GLN A 224 14.43 -17.29 -10.66
N TYR A 225 14.05 -18.53 -10.97
CA TYR A 225 13.14 -19.33 -10.18
C TYR A 225 13.64 -20.77 -10.08
N LEU A 226 13.45 -21.37 -8.90
CA LEU A 226 13.50 -22.80 -8.67
C LEU A 226 12.12 -23.36 -9.03
N ILE A 227 12.02 -24.16 -10.10
CA ILE A 227 10.78 -24.79 -10.56
C ILE A 227 10.91 -26.30 -10.38
N ALA A 228 10.08 -26.88 -9.52
CA ALA A 228 10.07 -28.29 -9.20
C ALA A 228 8.93 -29.02 -9.93
N GLY A 229 9.16 -30.29 -10.26
CA GLY A 229 8.18 -31.11 -10.96
C GLY A 229 8.62 -32.55 -11.17
N THR A 230 8.06 -33.15 -12.22
CA THR A 230 8.31 -34.55 -12.63
C THR A 230 8.58 -34.62 -14.13
N SER A 231 9.53 -35.48 -14.54
CA SER A 231 9.85 -35.85 -15.92
C SER A 231 9.77 -37.37 -16.10
N GLY A 232 8.60 -37.85 -16.52
CA GLY A 232 8.29 -39.28 -16.61
C GLY A 232 8.18 -39.89 -15.21
N SER A 233 9.12 -40.77 -14.85
CA SER A 233 9.24 -41.34 -13.49
C SER A 233 10.27 -40.60 -12.62
N ASN A 234 10.97 -39.60 -13.14
CA ASN A 234 12.03 -38.90 -12.42
C ASN A 234 11.51 -37.61 -11.80
N GLY A 235 12.03 -37.22 -10.64
CA GLY A 235 11.84 -35.86 -10.15
C GLY A 235 12.68 -34.88 -10.96
N LEU A 236 12.19 -33.65 -11.09
CA LEU A 236 12.82 -32.58 -11.88
C LEU A 236 12.93 -31.31 -11.04
N LEU A 237 14.10 -30.68 -11.09
CA LEU A 237 14.31 -29.30 -10.68
C LEU A 237 14.87 -28.52 -11.88
N TYR A 238 14.28 -27.37 -12.17
CA TYR A 238 14.80 -26.37 -13.10
C TYR A 238 15.17 -25.10 -12.33
N GLU A 239 16.30 -24.50 -12.69
CA GLU A 239 16.75 -23.21 -12.16
C GLU A 239 17.01 -22.23 -13.32
N GLY A 240 16.23 -21.15 -13.39
CA GLY A 240 16.39 -20.14 -14.44
C GLY A 240 15.18 -19.22 -14.60
N ALA A 241 15.09 -18.54 -15.74
CA ALA A 241 13.95 -17.66 -16.05
C ALA A 241 12.65 -18.46 -16.24
N ILE A 242 11.50 -17.86 -15.94
CA ILE A 242 10.17 -18.49 -16.10
C ILE A 242 9.89 -18.97 -17.53
N THR A 243 10.55 -18.38 -18.52
CA THR A 243 10.46 -18.72 -19.95
C THR A 243 11.12 -20.05 -20.32
N GLY A 244 11.85 -20.70 -19.41
CA GLY A 244 12.69 -21.87 -19.70
C GLY A 244 14.06 -21.53 -20.30
N VAL A 245 14.16 -20.43 -21.05
CA VAL A 245 15.36 -20.04 -21.80
C VAL A 245 16.56 -19.79 -20.88
N GLY A 246 17.64 -20.53 -21.14
CA GLY A 246 18.96 -20.31 -20.52
C GLY A 246 19.11 -20.79 -19.08
N GLY A 247 18.11 -21.49 -18.53
CA GLY A 247 18.23 -22.14 -17.22
C GLY A 247 18.88 -23.53 -17.27
N THR A 248 19.17 -24.07 -16.10
CA THR A 248 19.74 -25.42 -15.92
C THR A 248 18.66 -26.37 -15.39
N SER A 249 18.73 -27.66 -15.75
CA SER A 249 17.78 -28.69 -15.30
C SER A 249 18.52 -29.85 -14.65
N TYR A 250 17.96 -30.38 -13.56
CA TYR A 250 18.54 -31.41 -12.73
C TYR A 250 17.53 -32.53 -12.47
N LEU A 251 17.99 -33.79 -12.48
CA LEU A 251 17.19 -34.91 -11.99
C LEU A 251 17.26 -34.97 -10.47
N VAL A 252 16.11 -35.11 -9.83
CA VAL A 252 15.94 -35.20 -8.38
C VAL A 252 15.28 -36.53 -8.07
N ASN A 253 16.09 -37.56 -7.87
CA ASN A 253 15.61 -38.93 -7.69
C ASN A 253 15.96 -39.43 -6.30
N TYR A 254 14.94 -39.84 -5.54
CA TYR A 254 15.17 -40.42 -4.22
C TYR A 254 15.99 -41.71 -4.36
N PRO A 255 17.05 -41.91 -3.55
CA PRO A 255 17.93 -43.08 -3.68
C PRO A 255 17.17 -44.41 -3.61
N GLY A 256 17.27 -45.22 -4.68
CA GLY A 256 16.61 -46.52 -4.77
C GLY A 256 15.11 -46.48 -5.12
N ALA A 257 14.55 -45.32 -5.47
CA ALA A 257 13.17 -45.22 -5.94
C ALA A 257 13.03 -45.65 -7.41
N VAL A 258 11.88 -46.25 -7.75
CA VAL A 258 11.44 -46.52 -9.14
C VAL A 258 10.67 -45.34 -9.74
N ALA A 259 10.15 -44.45 -8.88
CA ALA A 259 9.54 -43.19 -9.29
C ALA A 259 9.72 -42.13 -8.19
N THR A 260 10.03 -40.90 -8.58
CA THR A 260 10.11 -39.72 -7.70
C THR A 260 9.33 -38.56 -8.31
N SER A 261 8.60 -37.81 -7.49
CA SER A 261 7.99 -36.52 -7.85
C SER A 261 8.40 -35.45 -6.85
N VAL A 262 8.86 -34.30 -7.33
CA VAL A 262 9.20 -33.14 -6.48
C VAL A 262 8.03 -32.17 -6.49
N TYR A 263 7.57 -31.77 -5.32
CA TYR A 263 6.48 -30.80 -5.18
C TYR A 263 7.05 -29.42 -4.83
N GLY A 264 7.42 -29.18 -3.58
CA GLY A 264 7.86 -27.86 -3.12
C GLY A 264 9.38 -27.69 -3.09
N PRO A 265 9.95 -26.73 -3.83
CA PRO A 265 11.28 -26.20 -3.54
C PRO A 265 11.22 -25.13 -2.44
N ASP A 266 12.33 -24.89 -1.78
CA ASP A 266 12.60 -23.73 -0.92
C ASP A 266 14.07 -23.31 -1.08
N ASN A 267 14.33 -22.00 -1.10
CA ASN A 267 15.66 -21.44 -1.31
C ASN A 267 16.28 -21.05 0.04
N LEU A 268 17.30 -21.80 0.48
CA LEU A 268 18.01 -21.56 1.74
C LEU A 268 19.20 -20.60 1.58
N GLN A 269 19.33 -19.98 0.40
CA GLN A 269 20.39 -19.07 -0.02
C GLN A 269 21.76 -19.73 -0.23
N ASN A 270 22.65 -19.04 -0.94
CA ASN A 270 24.02 -19.49 -1.23
C ASN A 270 24.06 -20.82 -2.00
N ASN A 271 23.16 -20.98 -2.96
CA ASN A 271 22.98 -22.19 -3.78
C ASN A 271 22.62 -23.46 -2.98
N VAL A 272 22.05 -23.31 -1.78
CA VAL A 272 21.47 -24.41 -0.99
C VAL A 272 19.96 -24.43 -1.20
N VAL A 273 19.45 -25.59 -1.62
CA VAL A 273 18.02 -25.81 -1.83
C VAL A 273 17.50 -26.87 -0.87
N ARG A 274 16.25 -26.68 -0.44
CA ARG A 274 15.44 -27.74 0.16
C ARG A 274 14.39 -28.17 -0.85
N LEU A 275 14.19 -29.46 -1.03
CA LEU A 275 13.18 -30.02 -1.92
C LEU A 275 12.33 -31.02 -1.15
N VAL A 276 11.00 -30.88 -1.20
CA VAL A 276 10.07 -31.90 -0.69
C VAL A 276 9.30 -32.55 -1.82
N GLY A 277 8.92 -33.81 -1.62
CA GLY A 277 8.28 -34.61 -2.65
C GLY A 277 7.74 -35.93 -2.14
N SER A 278 7.47 -36.84 -3.08
CA SER A 278 7.16 -38.24 -2.79
C SER A 278 7.90 -39.21 -3.69
N TYR A 279 8.06 -40.45 -3.24
CA TYR A 279 8.72 -41.52 -3.98
C TYR A 279 8.05 -42.88 -3.77
N ARG A 280 8.34 -43.81 -4.69
CA ARG A 280 7.96 -45.23 -4.62
C ARG A 280 9.19 -46.12 -4.85
N THR A 281 9.27 -47.24 -4.15
CA THR A 281 10.31 -48.28 -4.31
C THR A 281 9.85 -49.50 -5.12
N GLY A 282 8.60 -49.49 -5.61
CA GLY A 282 7.94 -50.62 -6.26
C GLY A 282 6.85 -51.27 -5.41
N GLU A 283 6.74 -50.88 -4.13
CA GLU A 283 5.63 -51.21 -3.24
C GLU A 283 4.36 -50.39 -3.57
N ASP A 284 3.19 -50.89 -3.18
CA ASP A 284 1.91 -50.17 -3.21
C ASP A 284 1.79 -49.16 -2.04
N THR A 285 2.85 -48.38 -1.84
CA THR A 285 3.01 -47.40 -0.75
C THR A 285 3.73 -46.18 -1.31
N VAL A 286 3.21 -44.99 -1.04
CA VAL A 286 3.88 -43.72 -1.37
C VAL A 286 4.47 -43.11 -0.10
N ARG A 287 5.76 -42.80 -0.13
CA ARG A 287 6.47 -42.18 0.99
C ARG A 287 6.84 -40.74 0.62
N GLY A 288 6.77 -39.85 1.61
CA GLY A 288 7.27 -38.50 1.49
C GLY A 288 8.80 -38.47 1.59
N PHE A 289 9.43 -37.46 1.01
CA PHE A 289 10.83 -37.17 1.26
C PHE A 289 11.09 -35.67 1.44
N ILE A 290 12.25 -35.39 2.03
CA ILE A 290 12.92 -34.10 2.00
C ILE A 290 14.38 -34.30 1.57
N PHE A 291 14.90 -33.37 0.79
CA PHE A 291 16.31 -33.20 0.45
C PHE A 291 16.78 -31.84 0.95
N GLU A 292 18.00 -31.76 1.49
CA GLU A 292 18.68 -30.50 1.80
C GLU A 292 20.14 -30.57 1.31
N GLY A 293 20.57 -29.61 0.50
CA GLY A 293 21.92 -29.55 -0.04
C GLY A 293 22.04 -28.62 -1.24
N THR A 294 23.18 -28.63 -1.93
CA THR A 294 23.33 -27.89 -3.19
C THR A 294 22.80 -28.71 -4.38
N THR A 295 22.62 -28.07 -5.53
CA THR A 295 22.28 -28.79 -6.78
C THR A 295 23.33 -29.82 -7.22
N ALA A 296 24.59 -29.71 -6.75
CA ALA A 296 25.62 -30.72 -6.95
C ALA A 296 25.40 -31.99 -6.10
N ASP A 297 24.70 -31.86 -4.96
CA ASP A 297 24.51 -32.94 -3.98
C ASP A 297 23.27 -33.80 -4.25
N LEU A 298 22.50 -33.54 -5.32
CA LEU A 298 21.25 -34.25 -5.64
C LEU A 298 21.40 -35.77 -5.84
N SER A 299 22.64 -36.27 -6.00
CA SER A 299 22.99 -37.70 -6.07
C SER A 299 23.39 -38.32 -4.72
N GLN A 300 23.61 -37.51 -3.68
CA GLN A 300 24.15 -37.92 -2.38
C GLN A 300 23.04 -38.41 -1.46
N SER A 301 23.02 -39.71 -1.18
CA SER A 301 21.94 -40.33 -0.39
C SER A 301 21.84 -39.83 1.05
N GLY A 302 22.95 -39.36 1.64
CA GLY A 302 22.97 -38.77 2.98
C GLY A 302 22.19 -37.46 3.12
N ASN A 303 21.88 -36.80 2.01
CA ASN A 303 21.13 -35.53 1.98
C ASN A 303 19.61 -35.75 1.83
N TYR A 304 19.16 -36.99 1.62
CA TYR A 304 17.74 -37.36 1.54
C TYR A 304 17.25 -37.98 2.85
N ARG A 305 16.03 -37.64 3.25
CA ARG A 305 15.36 -38.18 4.43
C ARG A 305 13.90 -38.54 4.11
N THR A 306 13.47 -39.73 4.47
CA THR A 306 12.05 -40.11 4.40
C THR A 306 11.23 -39.32 5.41
N ILE A 307 10.09 -38.79 4.96
CA ILE A 307 8.99 -38.35 5.81
C ILE A 307 7.88 -39.39 5.65
N ALA A 308 7.49 -40.04 6.75
CA ALA A 308 6.49 -41.09 6.75
C ALA A 308 5.46 -40.82 7.87
N TYR A 309 4.28 -40.33 7.49
CA TYR A 309 3.19 -40.14 8.43
C TYR A 309 2.77 -41.50 9.02
N PRO A 310 2.53 -41.62 10.34
CA PRO A 310 2.21 -42.90 10.98
C PRO A 310 1.03 -43.62 10.32
N ASN A 311 1.20 -44.92 10.03
CA ASN A 311 0.22 -45.81 9.40
C ASN A 311 -0.26 -45.45 7.99
N ALA A 312 0.16 -44.32 7.40
CA ALA A 312 -0.26 -43.91 6.08
C ALA A 312 0.27 -44.84 4.97
N LYS A 313 -0.61 -45.23 4.04
CA LYS A 313 -0.28 -45.91 2.79
C LYS A 313 0.19 -44.91 1.72
N PHE A 314 -0.40 -43.72 1.72
CA PHE A 314 -0.07 -42.63 0.83
C PHE A 314 0.40 -41.42 1.65
N ASN A 315 1.62 -40.93 1.41
CA ASN A 315 2.16 -39.76 2.10
C ASN A 315 2.84 -38.81 1.10
N TYR A 316 2.28 -37.61 0.96
CA TYR A 316 2.69 -36.59 0.00
C TYR A 316 3.12 -35.31 0.72
N VAL A 317 4.39 -34.90 0.60
CA VAL A 317 4.90 -33.66 1.22
C VAL A 317 4.90 -32.54 0.18
N HIS A 318 3.84 -31.74 0.13
CA HIS A 318 3.58 -30.82 -0.99
C HIS A 318 4.44 -29.55 -0.96
N SER A 319 4.69 -28.97 0.21
CA SER A 319 5.40 -27.69 0.29
C SER A 319 6.21 -27.54 1.58
N THR A 320 7.26 -26.75 1.52
CA THR A 320 8.14 -26.43 2.65
C THR A 320 8.56 -24.98 2.58
N MET A 321 8.73 -24.35 3.73
CA MET A 321 9.33 -23.03 3.87
C MET A 321 9.79 -22.81 5.31
N GLY A 322 10.87 -22.07 5.52
CA GLY A 322 11.37 -21.76 6.87
C GLY A 322 11.91 -23.03 7.54
N ASP A 323 11.31 -23.46 8.64
CA ASP A 323 11.66 -24.72 9.33
C ASP A 323 10.57 -25.80 9.21
N LEU A 324 9.52 -25.57 8.40
CA LEU A 324 8.33 -26.41 8.34
C LEU A 324 8.06 -26.98 6.95
N ALA A 325 7.36 -28.12 6.92
CA ALA A 325 6.77 -28.70 5.71
C ALA A 325 5.32 -29.12 5.95
N VAL A 326 4.49 -29.02 4.90
CA VAL A 326 3.08 -29.44 4.89
C VAL A 326 2.84 -30.51 3.85
N GLY A 327 1.82 -31.33 4.10
CA GLY A 327 1.44 -32.37 3.17
C GLY A 327 0.18 -33.11 3.55
N ASN A 328 -0.15 -34.13 2.78
CA ASN A 328 -1.36 -34.95 2.92
C ASN A 328 -1.00 -36.42 3.13
N ALA A 329 -1.69 -37.07 4.06
CA ALA A 329 -1.57 -38.49 4.37
C ALA A 329 -2.92 -39.20 4.24
N ASP A 330 -2.89 -40.48 3.85
CA ASP A 330 -4.08 -41.35 3.78
C ASP A 330 -3.76 -42.85 3.90
N GLY A 331 -4.77 -43.64 4.25
CA GLY A 331 -4.71 -45.10 4.38
C GLY A 331 -4.39 -45.59 5.81
N PRO A 332 -4.59 -46.90 6.09
CA PRO A 332 -4.92 -47.96 5.14
C PRO A 332 -6.43 -48.16 4.90
N GLU A 333 -7.28 -47.35 5.51
CA GLU A 333 -8.74 -47.56 5.54
C GLU A 333 -9.45 -47.09 4.25
N GLY A 334 -8.78 -46.29 3.42
CA GLY A 334 -9.21 -45.89 2.08
C GLY A 334 -8.43 -46.59 0.97
N ASN A 335 -9.13 -47.00 -0.10
CA ASN A 335 -8.53 -47.58 -1.32
C ASN A 335 -8.26 -46.52 -2.42
N LEU A 336 -8.38 -45.23 -2.12
CA LEU A 336 -8.08 -44.12 -3.03
C LEU A 336 -6.71 -43.51 -2.69
N PRO A 337 -6.02 -42.81 -3.61
CA PRO A 337 -4.74 -42.16 -3.32
C PRO A 337 -4.83 -41.01 -2.31
N ILE A 338 -6.02 -40.40 -2.19
CA ILE A 338 -6.40 -39.42 -1.17
C ILE A 338 -7.88 -39.67 -0.83
N GLY A 339 -8.15 -40.29 0.33
CA GLY A 339 -9.47 -40.58 0.88
C GLY A 339 -10.02 -39.40 1.69
N THR A 340 -10.24 -39.58 3.00
CA THR A 340 -10.76 -38.52 3.88
C THR A 340 -9.78 -37.36 4.13
N GLY A 341 -8.58 -37.38 3.56
CA GLY A 341 -7.64 -36.26 3.52
C GLY A 341 -7.17 -35.78 4.90
N HIS A 342 -5.98 -36.23 5.32
CA HIS A 342 -5.34 -35.79 6.56
C HIS A 342 -4.16 -34.86 6.26
N ALA A 343 -4.36 -33.56 6.43
CA ALA A 343 -3.31 -32.56 6.32
C ALA A 343 -2.40 -32.55 7.56
N PHE A 344 -1.11 -32.82 7.36
CA PHE A 344 -0.11 -32.80 8.42
C PHE A 344 0.82 -31.59 8.34
N LEU A 345 1.42 -31.25 9.48
CA LEU A 345 2.49 -30.29 9.61
C LEU A 345 3.74 -30.99 10.18
N TYR A 346 4.92 -30.68 9.63
CA TYR A 346 6.18 -31.34 9.96
C TYR A 346 7.26 -30.32 10.32
N ASP A 347 7.91 -30.50 11.48
CA ASP A 347 9.11 -29.75 11.87
C ASP A 347 10.35 -30.40 11.23
N VAL A 348 10.97 -29.69 10.29
CA VAL A 348 12.11 -30.17 9.50
C VAL A 348 13.36 -30.32 10.38
N VAL A 349 13.54 -29.42 11.34
CA VAL A 349 14.73 -29.32 12.20
C VAL A 349 14.67 -30.32 13.35
N GLN A 350 13.51 -30.45 14.00
CA GLN A 350 13.28 -31.41 15.08
C GLN A 350 12.98 -32.82 14.59
N ASN A 351 12.68 -32.99 13.30
CA ASN A 351 12.32 -34.26 12.68
C ASN A 351 11.07 -34.90 13.33
N THR A 352 10.02 -34.10 13.55
CA THR A 352 8.78 -34.52 14.22
C THR A 352 7.53 -34.02 13.49
N PHE A 353 6.43 -34.77 13.61
CA PHE A 353 5.12 -34.28 13.22
C PHE A 353 4.57 -33.37 14.33
N LEU A 354 3.98 -32.26 13.90
CA LEU A 354 3.25 -31.29 14.73
C LEU A 354 1.74 -31.60 14.67
N PRO A 355 0.89 -30.94 15.48
CA PRO A 355 -0.56 -31.15 15.40
C PRO A 355 -1.11 -30.94 13.99
N ASP A 356 -1.97 -31.85 13.54
CA ASP A 356 -2.55 -31.83 12.20
C ASP A 356 -3.34 -30.55 11.91
N ILE A 357 -3.40 -30.20 10.62
CA ILE A 357 -4.08 -29.01 10.12
C ILE A 357 -5.55 -29.39 9.89
N VAL A 358 -6.42 -29.13 10.86
CA VAL A 358 -7.84 -29.50 10.81
C VAL A 358 -8.71 -28.24 10.72
N TYR A 359 -9.42 -28.07 9.60
CA TYR A 359 -10.37 -26.98 9.46
C TYR A 359 -11.53 -27.16 10.46
N PRO A 360 -11.96 -26.13 11.23
CA PRO A 360 -13.00 -26.28 12.24
C PRO A 360 -14.32 -26.83 11.68
N GLY A 361 -14.69 -28.06 12.07
CA GLY A 361 -15.94 -28.72 11.67
C GLY A 361 -15.90 -29.47 10.33
N SER A 362 -14.72 -29.68 9.74
CA SER A 362 -14.57 -30.46 8.51
C SER A 362 -14.64 -31.98 8.72
N THR A 363 -15.02 -32.71 7.66
CA THR A 363 -14.78 -34.16 7.50
C THR A 363 -13.40 -34.46 6.93
N SER A 364 -12.84 -33.52 6.16
CA SER A 364 -11.58 -33.64 5.42
C SER A 364 -10.85 -32.31 5.41
N THR A 365 -9.52 -32.31 5.49
CA THR A 365 -8.69 -31.11 5.27
C THR A 365 -7.39 -31.49 4.58
N THR A 366 -7.02 -30.74 3.56
CA THR A 366 -5.76 -30.90 2.84
C THR A 366 -4.83 -29.70 3.06
N ALA A 367 -3.53 -29.86 2.84
CA ALA A 367 -2.56 -28.76 2.84
C ALA A 367 -1.55 -28.94 1.69
N TYR A 368 -1.45 -27.92 0.86
CA TYR A 368 -0.64 -27.94 -0.35
C TYR A 368 0.41 -26.81 -0.38
N GLY A 369 0.10 -25.66 0.23
CA GLY A 369 1.02 -24.52 0.29
C GLY A 369 1.34 -24.08 1.72
N ILE A 370 2.62 -23.80 2.00
CA ILE A 370 3.06 -23.08 3.20
C ILE A 370 3.92 -21.86 2.82
N TRP A 371 3.76 -20.78 3.58
CA TRP A 371 4.58 -19.58 3.49
C TRP A 371 5.08 -19.14 4.86
N HIS A 372 6.37 -18.80 4.97
CA HIS A 372 6.96 -18.23 6.18
C HIS A 372 6.83 -16.70 6.15
N ASN A 373 6.08 -16.13 7.09
CA ASN A 373 5.90 -14.68 7.23
C ASN A 373 7.08 -14.00 7.97
N GLY A 374 8.09 -14.78 8.37
CA GLY A 374 9.18 -14.36 9.25
C GLY A 374 8.93 -14.66 10.73
N LEU A 375 10.02 -14.71 11.51
CA LEU A 375 10.02 -15.14 12.91
C LEU A 375 9.31 -16.49 13.08
N THR A 376 8.24 -16.56 13.85
CA THR A 376 7.50 -17.79 14.17
C THR A 376 6.20 -17.94 13.36
N SER A 377 5.88 -16.96 12.51
CA SER A 377 4.60 -16.90 11.81
C SER A 377 4.65 -17.57 10.43
N TYR A 378 3.65 -18.40 10.16
CA TYR A 378 3.42 -19.07 8.89
C TYR A 378 1.98 -18.85 8.43
N THR A 379 1.74 -18.93 7.12
CA THR A 379 0.41 -19.00 6.52
C THR A 379 0.32 -20.24 5.64
N ILE A 380 -0.75 -21.01 5.80
CA ILE A 380 -0.95 -22.32 5.15
C ILE A 380 -2.25 -22.30 4.35
N VAL A 381 -2.26 -23.00 3.20
CA VAL A 381 -3.41 -23.13 2.30
C VAL A 381 -3.63 -24.57 1.81
N GLY A 382 -4.89 -24.86 1.49
CA GLY A 382 -5.38 -26.13 0.95
C GLY A 382 -6.90 -26.05 0.75
N GLY A 383 -7.61 -27.17 0.92
CA GLY A 383 -9.07 -27.20 0.95
C GLY A 383 -9.66 -28.08 2.05
N TYR A 384 -10.99 -27.99 2.23
CA TYR A 384 -11.73 -28.73 3.25
C TYR A 384 -13.18 -29.03 2.83
N THR A 385 -13.77 -30.10 3.40
CA THR A 385 -15.16 -30.53 3.19
C THR A 385 -15.91 -30.61 4.53
N THR A 386 -17.22 -30.36 4.59
CA THR A 386 -18.02 -30.31 5.83
C THR A 386 -19.00 -31.48 6.00
N LEU A 387 -19.46 -31.71 7.24
CA LEU A 387 -20.52 -32.68 7.55
C LEU A 387 -21.90 -32.20 7.09
N GLY A 388 -22.57 -33.00 6.26
CA GLY A 388 -24.02 -32.87 6.00
C GLY A 388 -24.42 -32.36 4.61
N ASP A 389 -23.48 -32.12 3.70
CA ASP A 389 -23.81 -31.81 2.30
C ASP A 389 -24.17 -33.12 1.54
N PRO A 390 -25.34 -33.20 0.86
CA PRO A 390 -25.83 -34.43 0.22
C PRO A 390 -25.01 -34.90 -0.99
N SER A 391 -23.93 -34.20 -1.35
CA SER A 391 -23.02 -34.56 -2.45
C SER A 391 -21.68 -35.19 -2.01
N GLU A 392 -21.36 -35.17 -0.71
CA GLU A 392 -20.09 -35.65 -0.09
C GLU A 392 -18.76 -35.13 -0.68
N ASN A 393 -18.78 -34.22 -1.67
CA ASN A 393 -17.59 -33.86 -2.48
C ASN A 393 -17.31 -32.35 -2.62
N LEU A 394 -18.03 -31.46 -1.91
CA LEU A 394 -17.82 -30.01 -2.03
C LEU A 394 -16.66 -29.50 -1.14
N SER A 395 -15.44 -29.55 -1.70
CA SER A 395 -14.25 -28.92 -1.13
C SER A 395 -14.25 -27.39 -1.34
N ASN A 396 -13.78 -26.65 -0.34
CA ASN A 396 -13.63 -25.20 -0.36
C ASN A 396 -12.18 -24.82 -0.05
N GLY A 397 -11.64 -23.78 -0.70
CA GLY A 397 -10.28 -23.32 -0.46
C GLY A 397 -10.19 -22.60 0.89
N TYR A 398 -9.11 -22.80 1.65
CA TYR A 398 -8.90 -22.06 2.91
C TYR A 398 -7.53 -21.43 3.03
N MET A 399 -7.45 -20.42 3.90
CA MET A 399 -6.22 -19.87 4.45
C MET A 399 -6.26 -19.94 5.98
N VAL A 400 -5.10 -20.18 6.59
CA VAL A 400 -4.92 -20.17 8.06
C VAL A 400 -3.54 -19.65 8.45
N ASP A 401 -3.45 -18.97 9.58
CA ASP A 401 -2.19 -18.63 10.23
C ASP A 401 -1.76 -19.69 11.23
N TYR A 402 -0.48 -20.03 11.24
CA TYR A 402 0.16 -20.87 12.25
C TYR A 402 1.30 -20.11 12.93
N ASP A 403 1.37 -20.17 14.26
CA ASP A 403 2.49 -19.63 15.05
C ASP A 403 3.29 -20.78 15.68
N SER A 404 4.50 -21.02 15.17
CA SER A 404 5.36 -22.11 15.60
C SER A 404 5.85 -22.00 17.05
N ALA A 405 5.84 -20.81 17.66
CA ALA A 405 6.22 -20.65 19.06
C ALA A 405 5.07 -20.98 20.04
N THR A 406 3.82 -20.94 19.58
CA THR A 406 2.64 -21.25 20.43
C THR A 406 1.87 -22.49 20.00
N GLY A 407 2.15 -23.03 18.81
CA GLY A 407 1.47 -24.20 18.23
C GLY A 407 0.01 -23.91 17.84
N LYS A 408 -0.35 -22.65 17.59
CA LYS A 408 -1.74 -22.23 17.41
C LYS A 408 -2.08 -21.89 15.97
N PHE A 409 -3.23 -22.39 15.53
CA PHE A 409 -3.91 -21.97 14.30
C PHE A 409 -4.87 -20.81 14.58
N THR A 410 -4.85 -19.76 13.75
CA THR A 410 -5.73 -18.58 13.85
C THR A 410 -6.17 -18.07 12.47
N ASN A 411 -7.17 -17.19 12.43
CA ASN A 411 -7.65 -16.53 11.21
C ASN A 411 -8.11 -17.46 10.07
N TRP A 412 -8.65 -18.65 10.40
CA TRP A 412 -9.30 -19.54 9.42
C TRP A 412 -10.30 -18.79 8.55
N THR A 413 -10.04 -18.74 7.24
CA THR A 413 -10.91 -18.07 6.26
C THR A 413 -11.13 -19.00 5.07
N SER A 414 -12.39 -19.12 4.63
CA SER A 414 -12.81 -19.95 3.50
C SER A 414 -13.07 -19.09 2.26
N PHE A 415 -12.80 -19.66 1.08
CA PHE A 415 -12.89 -19.01 -0.21
C PHE A 415 -13.57 -19.93 -1.22
N ALA A 416 -14.48 -19.37 -2.00
CA ALA A 416 -15.15 -20.01 -3.12
C ALA A 416 -14.87 -19.24 -4.42
N TYR A 417 -14.85 -19.95 -5.53
CA TYR A 417 -14.62 -19.40 -6.87
C TYR A 417 -15.75 -18.45 -7.31
N PRO A 418 -15.47 -17.18 -7.60
CA PRO A 418 -16.52 -16.18 -7.87
C PRO A 418 -16.94 -16.08 -9.34
N ASN A 419 -16.12 -16.56 -10.28
CA ASN A 419 -16.31 -16.33 -11.72
C ASN A 419 -17.14 -17.45 -12.40
N GLY A 420 -17.83 -18.28 -11.63
CA GLY A 420 -18.71 -19.33 -12.14
C GLY A 420 -19.97 -18.78 -12.82
N ALA A 421 -20.47 -19.48 -13.84
CA ALA A 421 -21.74 -19.15 -14.47
C ALA A 421 -22.91 -19.25 -13.46
N VAL A 422 -23.85 -18.31 -13.50
CA VAL A 422 -24.97 -18.22 -12.55
C VAL A 422 -25.74 -19.55 -12.48
N GLY A 423 -25.88 -20.09 -11.27
CA GLY A 423 -26.57 -21.36 -11.01
C GLY A 423 -25.69 -22.61 -11.15
N GLN A 424 -24.38 -22.47 -11.41
CA GLN A 424 -23.40 -23.56 -11.32
C GLN A 424 -22.66 -23.51 -9.99
N ALA A 425 -22.58 -24.64 -9.29
CA ALA A 425 -21.77 -24.78 -8.09
C ALA A 425 -20.34 -25.15 -8.47
N PHE A 426 -19.36 -24.57 -7.78
CA PHE A 426 -17.94 -24.86 -7.97
C PHE A 426 -17.30 -25.31 -6.66
N VAL A 427 -16.50 -26.36 -6.75
CA VAL A 427 -15.54 -26.83 -5.76
C VAL A 427 -14.28 -26.01 -5.95
N THR A 428 -13.68 -25.50 -4.88
CA THR A 428 -12.49 -24.66 -4.93
C THR A 428 -11.40 -25.25 -4.05
N HIS A 429 -10.17 -25.28 -4.53
CA HIS A 429 -9.04 -25.82 -3.80
C HIS A 429 -7.78 -24.98 -4.09
N PHE A 430 -6.96 -24.68 -3.07
CA PHE A 430 -5.72 -23.92 -3.24
C PHE A 430 -4.50 -24.83 -3.31
N GLU A 431 -3.76 -24.79 -4.42
CA GLU A 431 -2.58 -25.62 -4.68
C GLU A 431 -1.26 -24.96 -4.20
N GLY A 432 -1.18 -23.65 -4.31
CA GLY A 432 0.07 -22.91 -4.11
C GLY A 432 -0.13 -21.62 -3.32
N ILE A 433 0.90 -21.24 -2.57
CA ILE A 433 1.03 -19.93 -1.92
C ILE A 433 2.42 -19.37 -2.14
N SER A 434 2.49 -18.08 -2.41
CA SER A 434 3.66 -17.26 -2.16
C SER A 434 3.29 -15.84 -1.69
N SER A 435 4.26 -15.09 -1.21
CA SER A 435 4.09 -13.67 -0.90
C SER A 435 5.30 -12.88 -1.40
N THR A 436 5.05 -11.87 -2.21
CA THR A 436 6.05 -10.85 -2.55
C THR A 436 6.08 -9.71 -1.54
N GLU A 437 5.15 -9.71 -0.58
CA GLU A 437 4.65 -8.51 0.09
C GLU A 437 3.98 -8.88 1.43
N SER A 438 4.53 -8.47 2.57
CA SER A 438 4.02 -8.91 3.89
C SER A 438 2.50 -8.63 4.07
N GLY A 439 1.73 -9.68 4.35
CA GLY A 439 0.27 -9.61 4.48
C GLY A 439 -0.50 -9.58 3.16
N VAL A 440 0.19 -9.81 2.03
CA VAL A 440 -0.39 -10.00 0.70
C VAL A 440 0.08 -11.35 0.17
N TYR A 441 -0.88 -12.20 -0.16
CA TYR A 441 -0.63 -13.56 -0.60
C TYR A 441 -1.11 -13.70 -2.02
N THR A 442 -0.25 -14.27 -2.85
CA THR A 442 -0.57 -14.74 -4.20
C THR A 442 -0.73 -16.25 -4.10
N LEU A 443 -1.88 -16.76 -4.51
CA LEU A 443 -2.25 -18.16 -4.46
C LEU A 443 -2.50 -18.68 -5.87
N ASN A 444 -2.51 -20.00 -6.02
CA ASN A 444 -3.24 -20.63 -7.12
C ASN A 444 -4.42 -21.38 -6.57
N ALA A 445 -5.50 -21.36 -7.34
CA ALA A 445 -6.66 -22.18 -7.11
C ALA A 445 -6.95 -23.03 -8.34
N ASP A 446 -7.43 -24.24 -8.12
CA ASP A 446 -8.18 -25.00 -9.12
C ASP A 446 -9.64 -25.07 -8.69
N SER A 447 -10.54 -24.80 -9.64
CA SER A 447 -11.98 -24.70 -9.40
C SER A 447 -12.76 -25.62 -10.32
N LEU A 448 -13.31 -26.71 -9.78
CA LEU A 448 -14.04 -27.75 -10.52
C LEU A 448 -15.56 -27.50 -10.44
N GLN A 449 -16.25 -27.46 -11.57
CA GLN A 449 -17.72 -27.37 -11.61
C GLN A 449 -18.35 -28.69 -11.14
N ALA A 450 -19.23 -28.61 -10.15
CA ALA A 450 -19.91 -29.76 -9.57
C ALA A 450 -20.70 -30.55 -10.63
N GLY A 451 -20.44 -31.87 -10.71
CA GLY A 451 -21.11 -32.77 -11.66
C GLY A 451 -20.62 -32.67 -13.11
N SER A 452 -19.47 -32.05 -13.37
CA SER A 452 -18.85 -31.99 -14.70
C SER A 452 -17.33 -32.22 -14.67
N ASN A 453 -16.71 -32.29 -15.85
CA ASN A 453 -15.24 -32.37 -16.00
C ASN A 453 -14.59 -30.98 -16.22
N PHE A 454 -15.34 -29.88 -16.12
CA PHE A 454 -14.83 -28.53 -16.31
C PHE A 454 -14.08 -28.06 -15.05
N ALA A 455 -12.79 -27.77 -15.17
CA ALA A 455 -11.99 -27.19 -14.11
C ALA A 455 -11.19 -25.97 -14.60
N GLN A 456 -11.23 -24.90 -13.81
CA GLN A 456 -10.59 -23.62 -14.06
C GLN A 456 -9.49 -23.37 -13.03
N GLY A 457 -8.25 -23.28 -13.50
CA GLY A 457 -7.12 -22.76 -12.73
C GLY A 457 -7.14 -21.23 -12.71
N SER A 458 -6.85 -20.65 -11.55
CA SER A 458 -6.83 -19.20 -11.34
C SER A 458 -5.59 -18.78 -10.56
N TRP A 459 -5.02 -17.64 -10.91
CA TRP A 459 -4.13 -16.89 -10.01
C TRP A 459 -4.98 -15.99 -9.13
N VAL A 460 -4.72 -16.02 -7.82
CA VAL A 460 -5.58 -15.39 -6.82
C VAL A 460 -4.74 -14.50 -5.92
N THR A 461 -5.27 -13.33 -5.52
CA THR A 461 -4.63 -12.49 -4.49
C THR A 461 -5.53 -12.33 -3.28
N VAL A 462 -4.95 -12.46 -2.09
CA VAL A 462 -5.62 -12.22 -0.80
C VAL A 462 -4.77 -11.26 0.02
N ARG A 463 -5.40 -10.23 0.59
CA ARG A 463 -4.74 -9.21 1.42
C ARG A 463 -5.31 -9.24 2.82
N ARG A 464 -4.48 -9.01 3.85
CA ARG A 464 -4.96 -8.87 5.22
C ARG A 464 -5.73 -7.56 5.44
N ASN A 465 -6.79 -7.67 6.23
CA ASN A 465 -7.49 -6.53 6.82
C ASN A 465 -6.64 -5.88 7.94
N PRO A 466 -6.97 -4.64 8.38
CA PRO A 466 -6.24 -3.97 9.46
C PRO A 466 -6.21 -4.72 10.81
N ASP A 467 -7.18 -5.61 11.06
CA ASP A 467 -7.24 -6.48 12.23
C ASP A 467 -6.42 -7.78 12.09
N ARG A 468 -5.71 -7.94 10.96
CA ARG A 468 -4.90 -9.09 10.52
C ARG A 468 -5.68 -10.30 9.98
N SER A 469 -7.01 -10.30 9.98
CA SER A 469 -7.81 -11.33 9.29
C SER A 469 -7.55 -11.29 7.78
N PHE A 470 -7.85 -12.39 7.06
CA PHE A 470 -7.78 -12.39 5.60
C PHE A 470 -9.00 -11.66 5.00
N GLY A 471 -8.74 -10.75 4.07
CA GLY A 471 -9.76 -10.02 3.33
C GLY A 471 -10.30 -10.81 2.13
N PRO A 472 -11.14 -10.18 1.29
CA PRO A 472 -11.67 -10.81 0.08
C PRO A 472 -10.56 -11.14 -0.93
N ALA A 473 -10.79 -12.21 -1.69
CA ALA A 473 -9.90 -12.65 -2.75
C ALA A 473 -10.22 -11.98 -4.10
N VAL A 474 -9.20 -11.69 -4.90
CA VAL A 474 -9.31 -11.24 -6.30
C VAL A 474 -8.77 -12.33 -7.21
N TRP A 475 -9.51 -12.70 -8.25
CA TRP A 475 -9.30 -13.92 -9.05
C TRP A 475 -9.04 -13.59 -10.52
N VAL A 476 -8.07 -14.29 -11.12
CA VAL A 476 -7.64 -14.12 -12.51
C VAL A 476 -7.55 -15.49 -13.16
N ASP A 477 -8.45 -15.76 -14.09
CA ASP A 477 -8.59 -17.09 -14.68
C ASP A 477 -7.56 -17.36 -15.77
N LEU A 478 -6.85 -18.47 -15.62
CA LEU A 478 -5.75 -18.87 -16.49
C LEU A 478 -6.30 -19.69 -17.65
N ASN A 479 -6.54 -19.01 -18.77
CA ASN A 479 -7.00 -19.59 -20.02
C ASN A 479 -5.81 -19.76 -20.98
N TYR A 480 -5.25 -20.97 -21.08
CA TYR A 480 -4.10 -21.23 -21.97
C TYR A 480 -4.48 -21.05 -23.46
N PRO A 481 -3.74 -20.27 -24.27
CA PRO A 481 -4.13 -19.97 -25.64
C PRO A 481 -4.24 -21.20 -26.56
N GLY A 482 -5.30 -21.24 -27.37
CA GLY A 482 -5.53 -22.31 -28.35
C GLY A 482 -6.13 -23.60 -27.78
N VAL A 483 -6.49 -23.60 -26.49
CA VAL A 483 -7.18 -24.69 -25.81
C VAL A 483 -8.65 -24.32 -25.62
N ASP A 484 -9.56 -25.27 -25.84
CA ASP A 484 -11.00 -25.09 -25.56
C ASP A 484 -11.26 -25.32 -24.06
N PRO A 485 -11.63 -24.28 -23.29
CA PRO A 485 -11.82 -24.42 -21.85
C PRO A 485 -13.04 -25.30 -21.50
N THR A 486 -13.97 -25.54 -22.44
CA THR A 486 -15.14 -26.40 -22.17
C THR A 486 -14.82 -27.90 -22.22
N THR A 487 -13.71 -28.29 -22.84
CA THR A 487 -13.30 -29.69 -23.01
C THR A 487 -11.92 -30.02 -22.45
N ALA A 488 -11.17 -29.02 -21.97
CA ALA A 488 -9.84 -29.17 -21.40
C ALA A 488 -9.73 -28.42 -20.05
N ILE A 489 -8.93 -28.99 -19.16
CA ILE A 489 -8.59 -28.42 -17.86
C ILE A 489 -7.30 -27.63 -18.01
N THR A 490 -7.30 -26.35 -17.62
CA THR A 490 -6.07 -25.58 -17.38
C THR A 490 -5.92 -25.46 -15.87
N SER A 491 -5.09 -26.32 -15.27
CA SER A 491 -4.85 -26.40 -13.83
C SER A 491 -3.61 -25.56 -13.44
N SER A 492 -3.61 -25.05 -12.22
CA SER A 492 -2.68 -24.03 -11.74
C SER A 492 -1.97 -24.49 -10.46
N ASN A 493 -0.83 -25.15 -10.62
CA ASN A 493 -0.24 -25.97 -9.55
C ASN A 493 0.62 -25.19 -8.54
N SER A 494 1.30 -24.11 -8.94
CA SER A 494 2.12 -23.32 -8.00
C SER A 494 2.45 -21.89 -8.47
N VAL A 495 2.79 -21.01 -7.53
CA VAL A 495 2.99 -19.57 -7.73
C VAL A 495 4.21 -19.02 -7.00
N ALA A 496 4.92 -18.11 -7.65
CA ALA A 496 5.93 -17.24 -7.07
C ALA A 496 5.64 -15.79 -7.49
N GLY A 497 4.94 -15.05 -6.64
CA GLY A 497 4.44 -13.71 -6.94
C GLY A 497 3.43 -13.72 -8.08
N ASN A 498 3.82 -13.16 -9.23
CA ASN A 498 3.00 -13.17 -10.45
C ASN A 498 3.41 -14.25 -11.46
N GLN A 499 4.35 -15.12 -11.12
CA GLN A 499 4.73 -16.28 -11.92
C GLN A 499 3.92 -17.49 -11.52
N VAL A 500 3.39 -18.21 -12.49
CA VAL A 500 2.60 -19.43 -12.30
C VAL A 500 3.20 -20.58 -13.09
N VAL A 501 3.14 -21.77 -12.52
CA VAL A 501 3.39 -23.03 -13.23
C VAL A 501 2.20 -23.96 -13.05
N GLY A 502 1.84 -24.69 -14.09
CA GLY A 502 0.63 -25.50 -14.12
C GLY A 502 0.63 -26.55 -15.20
N ILE A 503 -0.53 -27.19 -15.39
CA ILE A 503 -0.71 -28.28 -16.35
C ILE A 503 -2.00 -28.08 -17.16
N VAL A 504 -1.93 -28.34 -18.47
CA VAL A 504 -3.10 -28.45 -19.34
C VAL A 504 -3.38 -29.91 -19.58
N ILE A 505 -4.62 -30.35 -19.33
CA ILE A 505 -5.13 -31.68 -19.64
C ILE A 505 -6.24 -31.51 -20.67
N SER A 506 -6.01 -31.94 -21.91
CA SER A 506 -6.95 -31.76 -23.02
C SER A 506 -7.17 -33.07 -23.79
N PRO A 507 -8.22 -33.16 -24.65
CA PRO A 507 -8.45 -34.31 -25.51
C PRO A 507 -7.30 -34.60 -26.50
N THR A 508 -6.42 -33.63 -26.77
CA THR A 508 -5.25 -33.79 -27.65
C THR A 508 -3.96 -34.13 -26.90
N GLY A 509 -3.96 -34.09 -25.56
CA GLY A 509 -2.81 -34.46 -24.74
C GLY A 509 -2.74 -33.69 -23.41
N THR A 510 -1.78 -34.11 -22.57
CA THR A 510 -1.42 -33.42 -21.32
C THR A 510 -0.03 -32.81 -21.45
N PHE A 511 0.14 -31.55 -21.06
CA PHE A 511 1.43 -30.85 -21.09
C PHE A 511 1.53 -29.80 -19.96
N SER A 512 2.74 -29.54 -19.50
CA SER A 512 3.00 -28.50 -18.49
C SER A 512 3.21 -27.13 -19.13
N TYR A 513 2.85 -26.06 -18.43
CA TYR A 513 3.04 -24.68 -18.87
C TYR A 513 3.57 -23.78 -17.76
N GLN A 514 4.12 -22.63 -18.16
CA GLN A 514 4.48 -21.53 -17.28
C GLN A 514 3.74 -20.27 -17.73
N ALA A 515 3.49 -19.33 -16.82
CA ALA A 515 2.84 -18.07 -17.14
C ALA A 515 3.31 -16.90 -16.27
N THR A 516 3.31 -15.70 -16.85
CA THR A 516 3.43 -14.42 -16.12
C THR A 516 2.07 -13.72 -16.11
N VAL A 517 1.52 -13.43 -14.94
CA VAL A 517 0.39 -12.50 -14.79
C VAL A 517 0.93 -11.07 -14.79
N ASN A 518 0.69 -10.33 -15.86
CA ASN A 518 1.21 -8.96 -15.99
C ASN A 518 0.26 -7.98 -15.30
N THR A 519 0.79 -7.05 -14.50
CA THR A 519 0.01 -5.98 -13.86
C THR A 519 0.51 -4.61 -14.29
N GLY A 520 -0.38 -3.62 -14.34
CA GLY A 520 -0.04 -2.26 -14.76
C GLY A 520 -1.22 -1.29 -14.65
N PHE A 521 -0.95 0.00 -14.84
CA PHE A 521 -2.03 0.98 -14.93
C PHE A 521 -2.82 0.77 -16.22
N GLN A 522 -4.12 0.54 -16.10
CA GLN A 522 -5.08 0.62 -17.20
C GLN A 522 -5.81 1.95 -17.13
N LEU A 523 -6.08 2.59 -18.27
CA LEU A 523 -6.91 3.79 -18.27
C LEU A 523 -8.36 3.39 -18.00
N SER A 524 -8.85 3.69 -16.79
CA SER A 524 -10.27 3.61 -16.49
C SER A 524 -10.97 4.89 -16.99
N ASN A 525 -11.29 5.87 -16.14
CA ASN A 525 -11.99 7.08 -16.61
C ASN A 525 -11.05 8.26 -16.91
N VAL A 526 -11.50 9.17 -17.78
CA VAL A 526 -10.95 10.52 -17.97
C VAL A 526 -12.02 11.54 -17.54
N ILE A 527 -11.81 12.23 -16.42
CA ILE A 527 -12.82 13.06 -15.75
C ILE A 527 -12.33 14.51 -15.70
N SER A 528 -12.70 15.29 -16.70
CA SER A 528 -11.99 16.52 -17.07
C SER A 528 -12.89 17.59 -17.67
N GLY A 529 -12.51 18.85 -17.48
CA GLY A 529 -13.19 20.02 -18.06
C GLY A 529 -14.56 20.36 -17.46
N ASN A 530 -14.96 19.70 -16.36
CA ASN A 530 -16.26 19.94 -15.70
C ASN A 530 -16.26 21.25 -14.89
N GLY A 531 -17.43 21.88 -14.76
CA GLY A 531 -17.63 23.16 -14.04
C GLY A 531 -17.61 23.04 -12.51
N GLY A 532 -17.71 21.83 -11.99
CA GLY A 532 -17.50 21.47 -10.59
C GLY A 532 -16.10 20.90 -10.34
N ASN A 533 -16.05 19.91 -9.45
CA ASN A 533 -14.89 19.06 -9.24
C ASN A 533 -14.86 17.95 -10.32
N GLY A 534 -13.75 17.21 -10.42
CA GLY A 534 -13.75 15.95 -11.19
C GLY A 534 -14.69 14.92 -10.53
N ILE A 535 -14.39 14.56 -9.29
CA ILE A 535 -15.22 13.69 -8.45
C ILE A 535 -15.56 14.41 -7.15
N GLY A 536 -16.80 14.32 -6.67
CA GLY A 536 -17.21 14.82 -5.36
C GLY A 536 -17.93 13.76 -4.52
N ILE A 537 -17.40 13.47 -3.33
CA ILE A 537 -17.97 12.57 -2.31
C ILE A 537 -18.59 13.44 -1.21
N TYR A 538 -19.92 13.34 -1.06
CA TYR A 538 -20.72 14.22 -0.20
C TYR A 538 -21.39 13.42 0.91
N GLY A 539 -20.67 13.16 2.00
CA GLY A 539 -21.14 12.35 3.14
C GLY A 539 -21.24 10.85 2.90
N SER A 540 -20.76 10.36 1.75
CA SER A 540 -20.72 8.95 1.36
C SER A 540 -19.45 8.26 1.87
N ASN A 541 -19.53 6.95 2.13
CA ASN A 541 -18.48 6.17 2.78
C ASN A 541 -18.00 4.99 1.92
N ASP A 542 -16.83 4.46 2.26
CA ASP A 542 -16.32 3.16 1.78
C ASP A 542 -16.12 3.08 0.24
N ASN A 543 -16.10 4.24 -0.45
CA ASN A 543 -15.88 4.29 -1.89
C ASN A 543 -14.41 4.14 -2.25
N GLN A 544 -14.15 3.57 -3.43
CA GLN A 544 -12.82 3.56 -4.05
C GLN A 544 -12.80 4.40 -5.34
N ILE A 545 -11.80 5.27 -5.46
CA ILE A 545 -11.47 6.01 -6.67
C ILE A 545 -10.11 5.50 -7.16
N ALA A 546 -10.04 4.74 -8.25
CA ALA A 546 -8.81 4.10 -8.73
C ALA A 546 -8.62 4.24 -10.24
N MET A 547 -7.37 4.21 -10.71
CA MET A 547 -7.04 4.18 -12.15
C MET A 547 -7.59 5.33 -13.03
N ASN A 548 -7.98 6.46 -12.45
CA ASN A 548 -8.56 7.58 -13.19
C ASN A 548 -7.50 8.59 -13.65
N GLN A 549 -7.80 9.30 -14.73
CA GLN A 549 -7.16 10.56 -15.11
C GLN A 549 -8.13 11.72 -14.86
N ILE A 550 -7.77 12.68 -14.01
CA ILE A 550 -8.68 13.71 -13.50
C ILE A 550 -8.07 15.10 -13.71
N GLY A 551 -8.67 15.85 -14.65
CA GLY A 551 -8.22 17.18 -15.05
C GLY A 551 -7.18 17.20 -16.18
N THR A 552 -6.92 16.07 -16.83
CA THR A 552 -6.05 15.92 -18.01
C THR A 552 -6.81 15.45 -19.24
N ASP A 553 -6.18 15.49 -20.41
CA ASP A 553 -6.60 14.66 -21.55
C ASP A 553 -6.31 13.17 -21.27
N ALA A 554 -6.78 12.28 -22.16
CA ALA A 554 -6.59 10.83 -22.04
C ALA A 554 -5.12 10.35 -22.09
N THR A 555 -4.18 11.18 -22.55
CA THR A 555 -2.74 10.86 -22.49
C THR A 555 -2.09 11.24 -21.16
N GLY A 556 -2.75 12.07 -20.34
CA GLY A 556 -2.20 12.58 -19.09
C GLY A 556 -1.06 13.58 -19.28
N THR A 557 -1.01 14.25 -20.44
CA THR A 557 0.05 15.22 -20.78
C THR A 557 -0.46 16.65 -20.99
N LEU A 558 -1.74 16.83 -21.32
CA LEU A 558 -2.37 18.13 -21.54
C LEU A 558 -3.33 18.49 -20.41
N ARG A 559 -3.26 19.74 -19.93
CA ARG A 559 -4.20 20.25 -18.93
C ARG A 559 -5.61 20.35 -19.53
N ARG A 560 -6.58 19.75 -18.85
CA ARG A 560 -8.03 19.82 -19.12
C ARG A 560 -8.78 19.95 -17.79
N GLY A 561 -8.27 20.82 -16.92
CA GLY A 561 -8.69 20.91 -15.53
C GLY A 561 -10.18 21.08 -15.33
N ASN A 562 -10.71 20.42 -14.31
CA ASN A 562 -12.03 20.77 -13.76
C ASN A 562 -11.93 22.16 -13.10
N ALA A 563 -13.03 22.91 -13.06
CA ALA A 563 -13.06 24.29 -12.59
C ALA A 563 -12.94 24.44 -11.07
N LYS A 564 -13.02 23.34 -10.32
CA LYS A 564 -12.71 23.25 -8.88
C LYS A 564 -11.59 22.22 -8.66
N ASN A 565 -11.72 21.35 -7.64
CA ASN A 565 -10.70 20.37 -7.32
C ASN A 565 -10.75 19.17 -8.29
N GLY A 566 -9.70 18.36 -8.34
CA GLY A 566 -9.76 17.04 -8.96
C GLY A 566 -10.74 16.13 -8.21
N ILE A 567 -10.52 15.95 -6.90
CA ILE A 567 -11.41 15.21 -5.99
C ILE A 567 -11.78 16.08 -4.79
N LEU A 568 -13.05 16.04 -4.38
CA LEU A 568 -13.55 16.61 -3.13
C LEU A 568 -14.12 15.49 -2.24
N VAL A 569 -13.68 15.43 -0.98
CA VAL A 569 -14.26 14.56 0.07
C VAL A 569 -14.75 15.46 1.21
N THR A 570 -16.05 15.41 1.50
CA THR A 570 -16.67 16.41 2.37
C THR A 570 -17.89 15.88 3.14
N GLN A 571 -18.44 16.71 4.04
CA GLN A 571 -19.68 16.44 4.79
C GLN A 571 -19.64 15.15 5.64
N GLY A 572 -18.53 14.91 6.34
CA GLY A 572 -18.39 13.72 7.20
C GLY A 572 -18.14 12.39 6.48
N ALA A 573 -17.92 12.40 5.16
CA ALA A 573 -17.55 11.22 4.38
C ALA A 573 -16.34 10.49 4.99
N ALA A 574 -16.45 9.17 5.16
CA ALA A 574 -15.49 8.34 5.88
C ALA A 574 -15.00 7.11 5.11
N ARG A 575 -13.80 6.62 5.43
CA ARG A 575 -13.22 5.35 4.93
C ARG A 575 -13.11 5.25 3.40
N ASN A 576 -12.97 6.39 2.72
CA ASN A 576 -12.84 6.42 1.26
C ASN A 576 -11.37 6.17 0.84
N LEU A 577 -11.16 5.31 -0.15
CA LEU A 577 -9.84 5.01 -0.72
C LEU A 577 -9.63 5.76 -2.03
N ILE A 578 -8.62 6.63 -2.07
CA ILE A 578 -8.18 7.32 -3.29
C ILE A 578 -6.87 6.65 -3.75
N GLY A 579 -6.95 5.96 -4.87
CA GLY A 579 -5.90 5.13 -5.45
C GLY A 579 -6.10 3.67 -5.08
N GLY A 580 -5.04 3.01 -4.63
CA GLY A 580 -5.13 1.61 -4.23
C GLY A 580 -3.89 1.04 -3.57
N GLN A 581 -3.89 -0.28 -3.42
CA GLN A 581 -2.94 -1.07 -2.66
C GLN A 581 -2.03 -1.93 -3.56
N ALA A 582 -2.37 -2.08 -4.84
CA ALA A 582 -1.58 -2.80 -5.84
C ALA A 582 -0.34 -2.02 -6.25
N THR A 583 0.74 -2.76 -6.48
CA THR A 583 2.11 -2.27 -6.49
C THR A 583 2.69 -2.21 -7.88
N GLY A 584 2.79 -3.34 -8.58
CA GLY A 584 3.43 -3.41 -9.89
C GLY A 584 4.96 -3.21 -9.84
N GLY A 585 5.60 -3.48 -8.70
CA GLY A 585 7.05 -3.68 -8.61
C GLY A 585 7.94 -2.49 -9.01
N ASN A 586 7.65 -1.26 -8.53
CA ASN A 586 8.65 -0.18 -8.55
C ASN A 586 9.91 -0.55 -7.71
N ASP A 587 10.86 0.37 -7.53
CA ASP A 587 12.28 0.15 -7.21
C ASP A 587 12.98 1.50 -6.93
N PRO A 588 12.92 2.15 -5.74
CA PRO A 588 13.62 3.44 -5.55
C PRO A 588 15.13 3.39 -5.72
N THR A 589 15.73 2.20 -5.71
CA THR A 589 17.13 1.95 -6.04
C THR A 589 17.33 1.47 -7.48
N ALA A 590 16.30 0.92 -8.14
CA ALA A 590 16.36 0.28 -9.47
C ALA A 590 15.81 1.12 -10.64
N SER A 591 15.62 2.43 -10.47
CA SER A 591 15.32 3.40 -11.55
C SER A 591 13.99 3.26 -12.32
N VAL A 592 13.11 2.32 -11.96
CA VAL A 592 11.76 2.20 -12.55
C VAL A 592 10.72 2.73 -11.59
N PHE A 593 10.02 3.79 -12.03
CA PHE A 593 8.89 4.38 -11.34
C PHE A 593 7.78 4.71 -12.34
N VAL A 594 6.82 3.80 -12.46
CA VAL A 594 5.54 4.07 -13.12
C VAL A 594 4.51 4.50 -12.07
N ARG A 595 3.44 5.18 -12.52
CA ARG A 595 2.26 5.35 -11.66
C ARG A 595 1.78 3.96 -11.23
N PRO A 596 1.61 3.68 -9.92
CA PRO A 596 1.17 2.38 -9.44
C PRO A 596 -0.12 1.94 -10.13
N PRO A 597 -0.36 0.65 -10.37
CA PRO A 597 -1.47 0.17 -11.20
C PRO A 597 -2.83 0.79 -10.86
N GLN A 598 -3.19 0.84 -9.57
CA GLN A 598 -4.45 1.42 -9.08
C GLN A 598 -4.41 2.95 -8.87
N GLY A 599 -3.26 3.59 -9.06
CA GLY A 599 -3.02 5.01 -8.78
C GLY A 599 -3.74 5.96 -9.75
N ASN A 600 -4.33 7.04 -9.23
CA ASN A 600 -4.93 8.08 -10.06
C ASN A 600 -3.89 9.12 -10.52
N LEU A 601 -4.15 9.73 -11.67
CA LEU A 601 -3.51 10.98 -12.11
C LEU A 601 -4.45 12.15 -11.83
N ILE A 602 -4.07 13.08 -10.97
CA ILE A 602 -4.95 14.17 -10.48
C ILE A 602 -4.24 15.51 -10.71
N SER A 603 -4.42 16.09 -11.89
CA SER A 603 -3.57 17.17 -12.40
C SER A 603 -4.36 18.21 -13.20
N GLY A 604 -3.80 19.41 -13.33
CA GLY A 604 -4.33 20.47 -14.19
C GLY A 604 -5.59 21.18 -13.68
N ASN A 605 -6.16 20.78 -12.54
CA ASN A 605 -7.41 21.33 -12.00
C ASN A 605 -7.24 22.77 -11.48
N GLN A 606 -8.32 23.56 -11.48
CA GLN A 606 -8.28 24.99 -11.10
C GLN A 606 -8.37 25.24 -9.59
N GLY A 607 -8.66 24.20 -8.79
CA GLY A 607 -8.52 24.18 -7.34
C GLY A 607 -7.31 23.37 -6.89
N ASN A 608 -7.50 22.56 -5.85
CA ASN A 608 -6.51 21.58 -5.39
C ASN A 608 -6.58 20.30 -6.25
N GLY A 609 -5.58 19.42 -6.15
CA GLY A 609 -5.72 18.06 -6.67
C GLY A 609 -6.80 17.29 -5.89
N VAL A 610 -6.60 17.15 -4.58
CA VAL A 610 -7.58 16.56 -3.64
C VAL A 610 -7.87 17.55 -2.51
N LEU A 611 -9.14 17.72 -2.16
CA LEU A 611 -9.57 18.48 -0.97
C LEU A 611 -10.40 17.59 -0.05
N ILE A 612 -9.94 17.40 1.18
CA ILE A 612 -10.64 16.68 2.25
C ILE A 612 -11.04 17.70 3.32
N ASN A 613 -12.34 17.89 3.58
CA ASN A 613 -12.78 18.90 4.54
C ASN A 613 -14.11 18.59 5.25
N LYS A 614 -14.52 19.50 6.15
CA LYS A 614 -15.83 19.46 6.84
C LYS A 614 -16.10 18.11 7.51
N GLY A 615 -15.18 17.69 8.36
CA GLY A 615 -15.31 16.48 9.18
C GLY A 615 -15.12 15.16 8.45
N ALA A 616 -14.76 15.16 7.16
CA ALA A 616 -14.34 13.94 6.47
C ALA A 616 -13.14 13.28 7.17
N THR A 617 -13.13 11.96 7.28
CA THR A 617 -12.17 11.22 8.13
C THR A 617 -11.82 9.87 7.53
N GLN A 618 -10.74 9.22 8.00
CA GLN A 618 -10.32 7.88 7.56
C GLN A 618 -10.18 7.76 6.02
N THR A 619 -9.98 8.87 5.30
CA THR A 619 -9.72 8.85 3.86
C THR A 619 -8.25 8.51 3.65
N LEU A 620 -7.99 7.49 2.83
CA LEU A 620 -6.65 6.98 2.55
C LEU A 620 -6.25 7.31 1.11
N LEU A 621 -5.11 8.00 0.94
CA LEU A 621 -4.48 8.24 -0.36
C LEU A 621 -3.26 7.34 -0.50
N SER A 622 -3.25 6.48 -1.51
CA SER A 622 -2.14 5.56 -1.80
C SER A 622 -1.86 5.47 -3.31
N GLY A 623 -0.58 5.58 -3.69
CA GLY A 623 -0.12 5.47 -5.08
C GLY A 623 -0.57 6.57 -6.08
N ASN A 624 -1.03 7.75 -5.64
CA ASN A 624 -1.55 8.78 -6.55
C ASN A 624 -0.46 9.73 -7.09
N PHE A 625 -0.57 10.13 -8.35
CA PHE A 625 0.25 11.19 -8.95
C PHE A 625 -0.59 12.47 -9.03
N VAL A 626 -0.17 13.53 -8.33
CA VAL A 626 -0.98 14.73 -8.10
C VAL A 626 -0.19 15.98 -8.47
N GLY A 627 -0.55 16.62 -9.58
CA GLY A 627 0.12 17.80 -10.12
C GLY A 627 1.24 17.52 -11.15
N THR A 628 1.44 16.26 -11.52
CA THR A 628 2.44 15.83 -12.51
C THR A 628 1.77 15.34 -13.80
N THR A 629 2.54 15.14 -14.86
CA THR A 629 2.13 14.38 -16.05
C THR A 629 1.98 12.89 -15.73
N ALA A 630 1.46 12.09 -16.66
CA ALA A 630 1.34 10.64 -16.49
C ALA A 630 2.65 9.92 -16.10
N SER A 631 3.82 10.46 -16.49
CA SER A 631 5.14 9.94 -16.13
C SER A 631 5.63 10.31 -14.73
N GLY A 632 4.93 11.20 -14.02
CA GLY A 632 5.35 11.68 -12.69
C GLY A 632 6.56 12.62 -12.68
N ASN A 633 7.24 12.80 -13.80
CA ASN A 633 8.55 13.50 -13.89
C ASN A 633 8.47 14.87 -14.59
N SER A 634 7.28 15.42 -14.77
CA SER A 634 7.07 16.76 -15.33
C SER A 634 5.82 17.40 -14.74
N ALA A 635 5.81 18.74 -14.62
CA ALA A 635 4.75 19.46 -13.91
C ALA A 635 3.51 19.67 -14.79
N LEU A 636 2.37 19.17 -14.31
CA LEU A 636 1.03 19.42 -14.85
C LEU A 636 0.11 20.02 -13.77
N GLY A 637 0.70 20.75 -12.81
CA GLY A 637 0.15 21.16 -11.52
C GLY A 637 -1.30 21.59 -11.46
N ASN A 638 -1.98 21.19 -10.38
CA ASN A 638 -3.21 21.86 -9.97
C ASN A 638 -2.90 23.32 -9.56
N ARG A 639 -3.89 24.21 -9.62
CA ARG A 639 -3.69 25.66 -9.44
C ARG A 639 -3.34 26.05 -8.00
N LEU A 640 -3.85 25.28 -7.03
CA LEU A 640 -3.60 25.39 -5.60
C LEU A 640 -2.74 24.21 -5.12
N ASP A 641 -3.00 23.66 -3.94
CA ASP A 641 -2.23 22.56 -3.35
C ASP A 641 -2.42 21.24 -4.12
N GLY A 642 -1.47 20.31 -4.00
CA GLY A 642 -1.66 18.92 -4.44
C GLY A 642 -2.79 18.28 -3.64
N VAL A 643 -2.61 18.20 -2.31
CA VAL A 643 -3.65 17.74 -1.38
C VAL A 643 -3.84 18.78 -0.27
N ALA A 644 -5.10 19.07 0.08
CA ALA A 644 -5.47 19.94 1.20
C ALA A 644 -6.42 19.21 2.16
N ILE A 645 -6.12 19.27 3.47
CA ILE A 645 -6.91 18.69 4.55
C ILE A 645 -7.31 19.81 5.52
N GLU A 646 -8.61 20.08 5.63
CA GLU A 646 -9.15 21.28 6.29
C GLU A 646 -10.32 20.96 7.24
N ASN A 647 -10.05 21.01 8.54
CA ASN A 647 -11.02 20.63 9.58
C ASN A 647 -11.53 19.18 9.39
N ALA A 648 -10.59 18.24 9.22
CA ALA A 648 -10.83 16.87 8.79
C ALA A 648 -9.79 15.91 9.43
N ASN A 649 -10.11 15.37 10.61
CA ASN A 649 -9.18 14.57 11.43
C ASN A 649 -9.03 13.13 10.91
N GLY A 650 -7.94 12.46 11.26
CA GLY A 650 -7.78 11.00 11.09
C GLY A 650 -7.65 10.55 9.63
N ASN A 651 -7.11 11.40 8.75
CA ASN A 651 -6.90 11.10 7.33
C ASN A 651 -5.44 10.67 7.07
N GLN A 652 -5.21 9.93 5.98
CA GLN A 652 -3.95 9.20 5.78
C GLN A 652 -3.44 9.34 4.33
N LEU A 653 -2.16 9.68 4.18
CA LEU A 653 -1.42 9.66 2.92
C LEU A 653 -0.27 8.68 3.06
N ILE A 654 -0.55 7.42 2.73
CA ILE A 654 0.41 6.32 2.87
C ILE A 654 0.68 5.82 1.46
N GLY A 655 1.84 6.14 0.88
CA GLY A 655 2.16 5.81 -0.52
C GLY A 655 2.09 4.32 -0.83
N CYS A 656 2.38 3.50 0.18
CA CYS A 656 2.30 2.04 0.24
C CYS A 656 1.42 1.62 1.43
N THR A 657 0.38 0.80 1.23
CA THR A 657 -0.50 0.42 2.36
C THR A 657 0.02 -0.70 3.27
N PHE A 658 1.28 -1.12 3.10
CA PHE A 658 1.95 -2.19 3.86
C PHE A 658 3.46 -2.12 3.63
N GLN A 659 4.24 -2.90 4.41
CA GLN A 659 5.70 -2.82 4.40
C GLN A 659 6.37 -3.58 3.25
N GLN A 660 7.25 -2.88 2.54
CA GLN A 660 8.23 -3.44 1.61
C GLN A 660 9.64 -3.01 2.04
N SER A 661 10.64 -3.86 1.81
CA SER A 661 12.03 -3.60 2.17
C SER A 661 12.94 -3.88 0.96
N PRO A 662 13.45 -2.84 0.25
CA PRO A 662 13.17 -1.41 0.44
C PRO A 662 11.70 -1.04 0.17
N PHE A 663 11.23 0.13 0.62
CA PHE A 663 9.86 0.60 0.37
C PHE A 663 9.70 1.17 -1.03
N VAL A 664 8.59 0.85 -1.68
CA VAL A 664 8.52 0.96 -3.14
C VAL A 664 7.51 1.98 -3.68
N PHE A 665 6.53 2.43 -2.87
CA PHE A 665 5.44 3.28 -3.38
C PHE A 665 5.33 4.64 -2.72
N TYR A 666 5.09 5.63 -3.56
CA TYR A 666 4.94 7.02 -3.17
C TYR A 666 3.66 7.60 -3.80
N ASN A 667 2.86 8.35 -3.01
CA ASN A 667 2.08 9.41 -3.65
C ASN A 667 3.08 10.49 -4.10
N VAL A 668 2.93 10.99 -5.33
CA VAL A 668 3.79 12.04 -5.90
C VAL A 668 2.99 13.32 -5.94
N LEU A 669 3.16 14.17 -4.91
CA LEU A 669 2.45 15.43 -4.71
C LEU A 669 3.35 16.60 -5.16
N SER A 670 3.54 16.71 -6.47
CA SER A 670 4.61 17.52 -7.06
C SER A 670 4.11 18.37 -8.22
N GLY A 671 4.79 19.49 -8.49
CA GLY A 671 4.48 20.40 -9.60
C GLY A 671 3.25 21.29 -9.39
N ASN A 672 2.62 21.27 -8.21
CA ASN A 672 1.40 22.03 -7.90
C ASN A 672 1.67 23.53 -7.72
N GLY A 673 0.64 24.36 -7.88
CA GLY A 673 0.75 25.82 -7.78
C GLY A 673 0.90 26.33 -6.33
N GLY A 674 0.33 25.61 -5.38
CA GLY A 674 0.49 25.77 -3.93
C GLY A 674 1.47 24.75 -3.36
N ASN A 675 1.17 24.19 -2.20
CA ASN A 675 1.99 23.19 -1.52
C ASN A 675 1.83 21.79 -2.14
N GLY A 676 2.72 20.86 -1.80
CA GLY A 676 2.49 19.43 -2.08
C GLY A 676 1.30 18.90 -1.25
N LEU A 677 1.40 19.04 0.07
CA LEU A 677 0.35 18.75 1.04
C LEU A 677 0.17 19.93 2.01
N ARG A 678 -1.09 20.29 2.31
CA ARG A 678 -1.45 21.25 3.36
C ARG A 678 -2.43 20.63 4.35
N ILE A 679 -2.14 20.75 5.64
CA ILE A 679 -2.96 20.26 6.76
C ILE A 679 -3.27 21.44 7.67
N THR A 680 -4.55 21.77 7.83
CA THR A 680 -5.00 22.92 8.64
C THR A 680 -6.17 22.52 9.54
N ASN A 681 -6.09 22.85 10.83
CA ASN A 681 -7.06 22.51 11.88
C ASN A 681 -7.49 21.02 11.88
N SER A 682 -6.56 20.12 11.59
CA SER A 682 -6.86 18.69 11.40
C SER A 682 -5.90 17.84 12.22
N ASN A 683 -6.45 16.97 13.05
CA ASN A 683 -5.67 16.13 13.97
C ASN A 683 -5.38 14.75 13.39
N ASP A 684 -4.39 14.07 13.97
CA ASP A 684 -4.15 12.63 13.81
C ASP A 684 -3.99 12.23 12.34
N THR A 685 -3.30 13.07 11.57
CA THR A 685 -3.02 12.84 10.14
C THR A 685 -1.70 12.10 9.96
N THR A 686 -1.70 11.00 9.19
CA THR A 686 -0.50 10.21 8.89
C THR A 686 -0.03 10.47 7.47
N VAL A 687 1.26 10.73 7.29
CA VAL A 687 1.90 11.06 6.00
C VAL A 687 3.17 10.23 5.85
N GLN A 688 3.11 9.09 5.15
CA GLN A 688 4.19 8.11 5.05
C GLN A 688 4.45 7.71 3.59
N ALA A 689 5.72 7.55 3.21
CA ALA A 689 6.12 7.23 1.84
C ALA A 689 5.47 8.18 0.81
N ASN A 690 5.82 9.46 0.82
CA ASN A 690 5.37 10.42 -0.20
C ASN A 690 6.56 11.21 -0.77
N PHE A 691 6.46 11.57 -2.05
CA PHE A 691 7.34 12.53 -2.71
C PHE A 691 6.60 13.88 -2.85
N MET A 692 7.23 14.97 -2.43
CA MET A 692 6.66 16.31 -2.47
C MET A 692 7.72 17.29 -2.99
N GLY A 693 7.57 17.70 -4.25
CA GLY A 693 8.51 18.57 -4.99
C GLY A 693 9.57 17.82 -5.81
N VAL A 694 9.61 16.49 -5.68
CA VAL A 694 10.42 15.55 -6.48
C VAL A 694 9.50 14.71 -7.37
N GLY A 695 9.97 14.38 -8.58
CA GLY A 695 9.27 13.53 -9.54
C GLY A 695 9.30 12.05 -9.15
N ALA A 696 8.45 11.26 -9.78
CA ALA A 696 8.34 9.82 -9.50
C ALA A 696 9.69 9.08 -9.56
N ASN A 697 10.60 9.48 -10.45
CA ASN A 697 11.90 8.84 -10.65
C ASN A 697 12.94 9.04 -9.52
N ASN A 698 12.62 9.76 -8.43
CA ASN A 698 13.57 10.10 -7.36
C ASN A 698 14.87 10.80 -7.86
N ALA A 699 14.83 11.44 -9.04
CA ALA A 699 16.01 12.03 -9.69
C ALA A 699 15.73 13.37 -10.39
N THR A 700 14.47 13.85 -10.37
CA THR A 700 14.06 15.09 -11.03
C THR A 700 13.29 15.98 -10.04
N ILE A 701 13.68 17.25 -9.94
CA ILE A 701 12.89 18.26 -9.21
C ILE A 701 11.65 18.59 -10.04
N VAL A 702 10.47 18.41 -9.45
CA VAL A 702 9.17 18.81 -9.99
C VAL A 702 8.51 19.73 -8.97
N ALA A 703 9.10 20.91 -8.82
CA ALA A 703 8.86 21.81 -7.70
C ALA A 703 7.40 22.22 -7.51
N ASN A 704 6.86 22.08 -6.29
CA ASN A 704 5.65 22.77 -5.88
C ASN A 704 5.89 24.28 -5.73
N GLY A 705 4.85 25.08 -5.91
CA GLY A 705 4.89 26.54 -5.82
C GLY A 705 5.06 27.08 -4.40
N GLY A 706 4.57 26.33 -3.41
CA GLY A 706 4.71 26.59 -1.99
C GLY A 706 5.76 25.70 -1.33
N ASP A 707 5.45 25.24 -0.13
CA ASP A 707 6.22 24.27 0.65
C ASP A 707 5.91 22.84 0.17
N GLY A 708 6.76 21.87 0.51
CA GLY A 708 6.44 20.46 0.28
C GLY A 708 5.25 20.04 1.15
N LEU A 709 5.35 20.30 2.46
CA LEU A 709 4.32 20.07 3.46
C LEU A 709 4.12 21.31 4.34
N LEU A 710 2.87 21.76 4.50
CA LEU A 710 2.48 22.78 5.47
C LEU A 710 1.53 22.19 6.53
N VAL A 711 1.85 22.33 7.82
CA VAL A 711 0.98 21.97 8.96
C VAL A 711 0.69 23.21 9.80
N SER A 712 -0.58 23.62 9.89
CA SER A 712 -0.96 24.93 10.43
C SER A 712 -2.26 24.93 11.24
N GLY A 713 -2.64 26.11 11.75
CA GLY A 713 -3.82 26.30 12.59
C GLY A 713 -3.68 25.64 13.97
N SER A 714 -4.69 24.85 14.36
CA SER A 714 -4.72 24.10 15.63
C SER A 714 -4.52 22.58 15.47
N SER A 715 -3.91 22.15 14.36
CA SER A 715 -3.67 20.74 14.02
C SER A 715 -2.82 20.02 15.07
N LYS A 716 -3.19 18.79 15.45
CA LYS A 716 -2.46 18.00 16.45
C LYS A 716 -1.99 16.64 15.93
N ASN A 717 -0.91 16.11 16.50
CA ASN A 717 -0.49 14.72 16.30
C ASN A 717 -0.27 14.32 14.83
N THR A 718 0.19 15.26 13.99
CA THR A 718 0.50 14.95 12.59
C THR A 718 1.80 14.15 12.53
N GLN A 719 1.73 12.91 12.03
CA GLN A 719 2.87 12.02 11.90
C GLN A 719 3.36 11.99 10.44
N VAL A 720 4.60 12.45 10.23
CA VAL A 720 5.27 12.49 8.92
C VAL A 720 6.39 11.46 8.93
N GLY A 721 6.11 10.30 8.35
CA GLY A 721 7.01 9.15 8.23
C GLY A 721 6.81 8.08 9.31
N GLY A 722 7.61 7.02 9.24
CA GLY A 722 7.56 5.87 10.14
C GLY A 722 8.87 5.08 10.12
N VAL A 723 8.92 3.95 10.84
CA VAL A 723 10.11 3.06 10.92
C VAL A 723 10.68 2.75 9.53
N ILE A 724 12.02 2.74 9.41
CA ILE A 724 12.70 2.57 8.12
C ILE A 724 12.17 1.31 7.42
N PRO A 725 11.94 1.33 6.08
CA PRO A 725 12.07 2.49 5.17
C PRO A 725 10.84 3.41 4.94
N LEU A 726 9.87 3.59 5.86
CA LEU A 726 8.66 4.47 5.74
C LEU A 726 8.94 6.00 5.68
N GLY A 727 10.05 6.44 5.09
CA GLY A 727 10.42 7.86 5.00
C GLY A 727 9.63 8.66 3.95
N ASN A 728 9.72 9.99 3.99
CA ASN A 728 9.21 10.88 2.93
C ASN A 728 10.35 11.63 2.25
N VAL A 729 10.19 12.00 0.98
CA VAL A 729 11.08 12.94 0.27
C VAL A 729 10.35 14.26 0.08
N ILE A 730 10.76 15.28 0.83
CA ILE A 730 10.10 16.58 0.89
C ILE A 730 11.14 17.65 0.49
N SER A 731 11.38 17.69 -0.82
CA SER A 731 12.58 18.25 -1.45
C SER A 731 12.23 18.96 -2.76
N GLY A 732 13.08 19.88 -3.23
CA GLY A 732 12.88 20.57 -4.51
C GLY A 732 11.78 21.64 -4.54
N ASN A 733 11.19 22.01 -3.40
CA ASN A 733 10.05 22.94 -3.34
C ASN A 733 10.48 24.42 -3.43
N LYS A 734 9.59 25.30 -3.92
CA LYS A 734 9.90 26.74 -4.07
C LYS A 734 9.91 27.53 -2.75
N ARG A 735 9.43 26.95 -1.65
CA ARG A 735 9.62 27.46 -0.28
C ARG A 735 10.45 26.44 0.53
N ASN A 736 9.97 26.02 1.70
CA ASN A 736 10.63 25.04 2.56
C ASN A 736 10.29 23.60 2.11
N GLY A 737 10.98 22.61 2.68
CA GLY A 737 10.51 21.23 2.65
C GLY A 737 9.24 21.10 3.50
N ILE A 738 9.38 21.23 4.82
CA ILE A 738 8.27 21.24 5.77
C ILE A 738 8.15 22.63 6.43
N GLU A 739 6.93 23.16 6.58
CA GLU A 739 6.61 24.28 7.46
C GLU A 739 5.56 23.86 8.52
N VAL A 740 5.81 24.15 9.80
CA VAL A 740 4.90 23.90 10.94
C VAL A 740 4.66 25.22 11.68
N SER A 741 3.42 25.71 11.68
CA SER A 741 3.09 27.08 12.09
C SER A 741 1.88 27.20 13.05
N ASP A 742 1.52 28.44 13.41
CA ASP A 742 0.41 28.81 14.30
C ASP A 742 0.46 28.17 15.71
N LYS A 743 -0.46 27.24 15.98
CA LYS A 743 -0.64 26.51 17.26
C LYS A 743 -0.64 24.98 17.05
N ALA A 744 -0.11 24.52 15.92
CA ALA A 744 0.11 23.10 15.67
C ALA A 744 1.02 22.47 16.75
N SER A 745 0.64 21.30 17.24
CA SER A 745 1.33 20.63 18.35
C SER A 745 1.39 19.13 18.19
N GLY A 746 2.37 18.48 18.85
CA GLY A 746 2.56 17.03 18.70
C GLY A 746 2.94 16.60 17.27
N PHE A 747 3.45 17.51 16.44
CA PHE A 747 3.95 17.17 15.11
C PHE A 747 5.18 16.28 15.24
N ILE A 748 5.26 15.21 14.43
CA ILE A 748 6.43 14.33 14.38
C ILE A 748 6.90 14.24 12.93
N SER A 749 8.14 14.64 12.65
CA SER A 749 8.86 14.25 11.44
C SER A 749 9.83 13.11 11.79
N PHE A 750 9.74 12.01 11.05
CA PHE A 750 10.48 10.78 11.27
C PHE A 750 10.97 10.24 9.92
N ASN A 751 12.26 9.96 9.75
CA ASN A 751 12.83 9.46 8.49
C ASN A 751 12.55 10.33 7.24
N THR A 752 12.51 11.67 7.37
CA THR A 752 12.30 12.56 6.21
C THR A 752 13.63 12.95 5.56
N PHE A 753 13.69 12.83 4.23
CA PHE A 753 14.71 13.41 3.37
C PHE A 753 14.24 14.81 2.95
N ALA A 754 14.90 15.86 3.44
CA ALA A 754 14.51 17.26 3.21
C ALA A 754 15.65 18.07 2.58
N GLY A 755 15.54 18.30 1.26
CA GLY A 755 16.53 18.98 0.42
C GLY A 755 17.47 18.04 -0.36
N ILE A 756 17.28 16.72 -0.25
CA ILE A 756 17.95 15.67 -1.02
C ILE A 756 16.94 14.69 -1.63
N TYR A 757 17.35 13.95 -2.66
CA TYR A 757 16.64 12.75 -3.11
C TYR A 757 16.79 11.61 -2.08
N ALA A 758 15.88 10.62 -2.06
CA ALA A 758 16.06 9.46 -1.19
C ALA A 758 17.35 8.73 -1.58
N PHE A 759 18.27 8.61 -0.63
CA PHE A 759 19.61 8.01 -0.81
C PHE A 759 20.49 8.62 -1.94
N GLY A 760 20.12 9.78 -2.46
CA GLY A 760 20.80 10.44 -3.58
C GLY A 760 21.36 11.83 -3.24
N ASP A 761 21.64 12.59 -4.30
CA ASP A 761 22.21 13.94 -4.24
C ASP A 761 21.20 15.02 -3.82
N ALA A 762 21.66 16.28 -3.82
CA ALA A 762 20.85 17.44 -3.50
C ALA A 762 19.65 17.62 -4.44
N ALA A 763 18.48 17.84 -3.82
CA ALA A 763 17.24 18.27 -4.44
C ALA A 763 16.73 19.52 -3.67
N PRO A 764 17.36 20.69 -3.85
CA PRO A 764 17.25 21.79 -2.88
C PRO A 764 15.83 22.33 -2.75
N ASN A 765 15.31 22.41 -1.53
CA ASN A 765 14.24 23.38 -1.24
C ASN A 765 14.84 24.80 -1.30
N ARG A 766 14.07 25.79 -1.76
CA ARG A 766 14.60 27.16 -1.96
C ARG A 766 14.72 27.98 -0.67
N LEU A 767 14.04 27.56 0.39
CA LEU A 767 14.19 28.07 1.75
C LEU A 767 14.76 26.94 2.64
N ASN A 768 14.24 26.74 3.85
CA ASN A 768 14.76 25.77 4.80
C ASN A 768 14.35 24.33 4.42
N GLY A 769 15.09 23.33 4.92
CA GLY A 769 14.62 21.94 4.87
C GLY A 769 13.38 21.75 5.73
N ILE A 770 13.43 22.20 6.99
CA ILE A 770 12.30 22.21 7.93
C ILE A 770 12.23 23.58 8.63
N LEU A 771 11.05 24.18 8.67
CA LEU A 771 10.75 25.42 9.40
C LEU A 771 9.67 25.15 10.45
N ILE A 772 9.95 25.45 11.72
CA ILE A 772 8.95 25.42 12.80
C ILE A 772 8.85 26.82 13.40
N THR A 773 7.69 27.45 13.24
CA THR A 773 7.32 28.72 13.89
C THR A 773 6.20 28.54 14.93
N SER A 774 5.67 27.32 15.04
CA SER A 774 4.47 27.01 15.80
C SER A 774 4.63 27.10 17.32
N SER A 775 3.69 27.80 17.94
CA SER A 775 3.60 28.01 19.40
C SER A 775 2.90 26.87 20.15
N GLY A 776 2.51 25.79 19.47
CA GLY A 776 1.66 24.73 20.05
C GLY A 776 2.36 23.76 21.01
N GLY A 777 3.69 23.62 20.95
CA GLY A 777 4.46 22.69 21.78
C GLY A 777 4.61 21.27 21.23
N ASP A 778 5.46 20.48 21.89
CA ASP A 778 5.64 19.03 21.71
C ASP A 778 5.95 18.55 20.27
N ASN A 779 6.66 19.36 19.49
CA ASN A 779 6.99 19.03 18.09
C ASN A 779 8.36 18.32 18.02
N LEU A 780 8.46 17.22 17.29
CA LEU A 780 9.63 16.34 17.21
C LEU A 780 10.16 16.21 15.78
N ILE A 781 11.46 16.40 15.60
CA ILE A 781 12.21 16.03 14.39
C ILE A 781 13.16 14.90 14.78
N ARG A 782 13.01 13.74 14.13
CA ARG A 782 13.73 12.51 14.46
C ARG A 782 14.18 11.77 13.20
N THR A 783 15.38 11.18 13.23
CA THR A 783 15.93 10.31 12.16
C THR A 783 15.89 10.91 10.74
N CYS A 784 15.88 12.24 10.61
CA CYS A 784 15.79 12.92 9.32
C CYS A 784 17.18 13.19 8.72
N ILE A 785 17.22 13.38 7.40
CA ILE A 785 18.39 13.89 6.66
C ILE A 785 18.00 15.24 6.05
N VAL A 786 18.54 16.33 6.60
CA VAL A 786 18.13 17.71 6.26
C VAL A 786 19.31 18.46 5.66
N SER A 787 19.47 18.33 4.35
CA SER A 787 20.73 18.62 3.64
C SER A 787 20.46 19.26 2.28
N GLY A 788 21.43 19.98 1.72
CA GLY A 788 21.35 20.53 0.35
C GLY A 788 20.37 21.70 0.13
N ASN A 789 19.70 22.21 1.17
CA ASN A 789 18.72 23.30 1.03
C ASN A 789 19.38 24.66 0.74
N LEU A 790 18.67 25.57 0.05
CA LEU A 790 19.16 26.92 -0.25
C LEU A 790 18.99 27.91 0.91
N GLY A 791 18.22 27.56 1.93
CA GLY A 791 18.20 28.19 3.25
C GLY A 791 18.99 27.37 4.28
N ASN A 792 18.51 27.36 5.52
CA ASN A 792 19.07 26.53 6.59
C ASN A 792 18.67 25.06 6.41
N GLY A 793 19.31 24.16 7.15
CA GLY A 793 18.77 22.81 7.34
C GLY A 793 17.44 22.88 8.07
N ILE A 794 17.48 23.24 9.35
CA ILE A 794 16.30 23.41 10.21
C ILE A 794 16.26 24.87 10.72
N GLU A 795 15.10 25.51 10.74
CA GLU A 795 14.87 26.77 11.45
C GLU A 795 13.74 26.60 12.47
N ILE A 796 14.02 26.98 13.73
CA ILE A 796 13.09 27.02 14.85
C ILE A 796 12.92 28.50 15.21
N GLY A 797 11.86 29.12 14.69
CA GLY A 797 11.67 30.56 14.66
C GLY A 797 10.40 31.06 15.35
N GLY A 798 10.11 32.35 15.22
CA GLY A 798 8.85 32.93 15.70
C GLY A 798 8.69 32.76 17.21
N HIS A 799 7.62 32.11 17.66
CA HIS A 799 7.39 31.78 19.08
C HIS A 799 7.46 30.25 19.32
N ALA A 800 8.26 29.53 18.53
CA ALA A 800 8.40 28.09 18.65
C ALA A 800 8.92 27.66 20.04
N THR A 801 8.23 26.71 20.64
CA THR A 801 8.54 26.16 21.97
C THR A 801 8.25 24.66 22.02
N GLY A 802 8.89 23.94 22.94
CA GLY A 802 8.74 22.49 23.09
C GLY A 802 9.28 21.65 21.94
N VAL A 803 10.03 22.25 21.00
CA VAL A 803 10.60 21.54 19.84
C VAL A 803 11.78 20.67 20.26
N GLN A 804 11.83 19.43 19.78
CA GLN A 804 12.95 18.52 19.98
C GLN A 804 13.54 18.08 18.63
N VAL A 805 14.87 18.09 18.52
CA VAL A 805 15.62 17.51 17.39
C VAL A 805 16.53 16.40 17.92
N VAL A 806 16.35 15.18 17.43
CA VAL A 806 17.12 13.98 17.83
C VAL A 806 17.45 13.11 16.62
N ASP A 807 18.46 12.25 16.69
CA ASP A 807 18.84 11.24 15.67
C ASP A 807 19.01 11.78 14.23
N THR A 808 19.19 13.08 14.06
CA THR A 808 19.04 13.76 12.76
C THR A 808 20.39 14.21 12.22
N ALA A 809 20.61 14.02 10.92
CA ALA A 809 21.81 14.50 10.23
C ALA A 809 21.49 15.73 9.36
N ILE A 810 22.33 16.75 9.43
CA ILE A 810 22.13 18.04 8.75
C ILE A 810 23.40 18.45 8.00
N GLY A 811 23.27 18.60 6.68
CA GLY A 811 24.35 19.02 5.78
C GLY A 811 25.24 17.86 5.26
N THR A 812 24.84 16.61 5.48
CA THR A 812 25.54 15.40 4.99
C THR A 812 24.64 14.51 4.12
N ASN A 813 25.25 13.53 3.45
CA ASN A 813 24.54 12.42 2.83
C ASN A 813 23.93 11.46 3.88
N THR A 814 23.16 10.48 3.41
CA THR A 814 22.44 9.47 4.21
C THR A 814 23.34 8.55 5.03
N SER A 815 24.60 8.33 4.59
CA SER A 815 25.61 7.59 5.37
C SER A 815 26.37 8.46 6.39
N ILE A 816 26.05 9.77 6.45
CA ILE A 816 26.64 10.75 7.38
C ILE A 816 28.18 10.78 7.26
N LYS A 817 28.70 10.66 6.04
CA LYS A 817 30.15 10.61 5.71
C LYS A 817 30.59 11.67 4.71
N THR A 818 29.70 12.13 3.84
CA THR A 818 29.99 13.06 2.75
C THR A 818 29.15 14.33 2.89
N ALA A 819 29.72 15.48 2.58
CA ALA A 819 29.02 16.76 2.62
C ALA A 819 27.92 16.87 1.55
N ILE A 820 26.72 17.31 1.95
CA ILE A 820 25.68 17.84 1.06
C ILE A 820 25.19 19.16 1.70
N PRO A 821 25.91 20.27 1.49
CA PRO A 821 25.81 21.46 2.32
C PRO A 821 24.47 22.19 2.18
N ASN A 822 23.83 22.53 3.29
CA ASN A 822 22.84 23.61 3.29
C ASN A 822 23.57 24.94 3.08
N GLN A 823 22.92 25.89 2.40
CA GLN A 823 23.51 27.20 2.08
C GLN A 823 23.48 28.19 3.26
N GLY A 824 22.51 28.03 4.17
CA GLY A 824 22.45 28.70 5.45
C GLY A 824 23.17 27.92 6.56
N SER A 825 22.76 28.17 7.80
CA SER A 825 23.22 27.42 8.98
C SER A 825 22.59 26.03 9.03
N GLY A 826 23.19 25.09 9.78
CA GLY A 826 22.64 23.75 9.96
C GLY A 826 21.30 23.80 10.70
N ILE A 827 21.32 24.30 11.94
CA ILE A 827 20.10 24.62 12.70
C ILE A 827 20.13 26.09 13.12
N LYS A 828 19.05 26.82 12.86
CA LYS A 828 18.90 28.22 13.28
C LYS A 828 17.76 28.37 14.28
N PHE A 829 17.99 29.09 15.37
CA PHE A 829 16.97 29.62 16.27
C PHE A 829 16.77 31.11 16.01
N SER A 830 15.54 31.55 15.77
CA SER A 830 15.22 32.93 15.41
C SER A 830 13.99 33.48 16.15
N GLY A 831 13.80 34.80 16.09
CA GLY A 831 12.68 35.48 16.76
C GLY A 831 12.70 35.34 18.29
N HIS A 832 11.66 34.71 18.84
CA HIS A 832 11.43 34.47 20.27
C HIS A 832 11.38 32.96 20.58
N ALA A 833 12.01 32.10 19.77
CA ALA A 833 12.06 30.66 20.00
C ALA A 833 12.67 30.34 21.38
N HIS A 834 11.96 29.55 22.19
CA HIS A 834 12.36 29.27 23.57
C HIS A 834 11.90 27.91 24.11
N GLY A 835 12.66 27.32 25.03
CA GLY A 835 12.29 26.02 25.62
C GLY A 835 12.33 24.88 24.60
N ASN A 836 13.32 24.89 23.69
CA ASN A 836 13.53 23.87 22.66
C ASN A 836 14.86 23.14 22.88
N ALA A 837 14.98 21.89 22.43
CA ALA A 837 16.15 21.04 22.65
C ALA A 837 16.71 20.38 21.37
N ILE A 838 18.02 20.49 21.17
CA ILE A 838 18.80 19.61 20.28
C ILE A 838 19.44 18.53 21.16
N GLY A 839 19.28 17.26 20.79
CA GLY A 839 19.59 16.10 21.64
C GLY A 839 18.43 15.63 22.54
N GLY A 840 17.28 16.33 22.50
CA GLY A 840 16.09 16.04 23.31
C GLY A 840 16.20 16.53 24.77
N PHE A 841 15.06 16.66 25.47
CA PHE A 841 15.05 17.27 26.82
C PHE A 841 15.68 16.41 27.94
N LYS A 842 16.01 15.15 27.67
CA LYS A 842 16.63 14.23 28.63
C LYS A 842 17.81 13.52 27.96
N PRO A 843 18.96 13.36 28.64
CA PRO A 843 20.02 12.49 28.13
C PRO A 843 19.48 11.07 28.00
N SER A 844 19.79 10.44 26.88
CA SER A 844 19.57 9.01 26.62
C SER A 844 20.86 8.42 26.03
N ILE A 845 20.93 7.09 25.96
CA ILE A 845 22.11 6.33 25.54
C ILE A 845 22.35 6.32 24.02
N GLU A 846 21.32 6.68 23.25
CA GLU A 846 21.27 6.59 21.78
C GLU A 846 21.05 7.90 20.99
N PRO A 847 20.53 9.05 21.53
CA PRO A 847 20.19 10.18 20.68
C PRO A 847 21.41 10.97 20.24
N GLN A 848 21.64 11.03 18.93
CA GLN A 848 22.79 11.74 18.38
C GLN A 848 22.38 12.60 17.18
N VAL A 849 22.61 13.91 17.28
CA VAL A 849 22.41 14.86 16.17
C VAL A 849 23.77 15.18 15.54
N THR A 850 23.86 15.14 14.21
CA THR A 850 25.09 15.48 13.46
C THR A 850 24.86 16.69 12.56
N ILE A 851 25.66 17.75 12.71
CA ILE A 851 25.45 19.05 12.05
C ILE A 851 26.75 19.54 11.41
N SER A 852 26.88 19.35 10.10
CA SER A 852 28.18 19.37 9.44
C SER A 852 28.13 19.91 8.01
N ALA A 853 29.26 20.44 7.54
CA ALA A 853 29.48 20.98 6.21
C ALA A 853 28.56 22.13 5.75
N ASN A 854 27.73 22.71 6.62
CA ASN A 854 26.83 23.81 6.26
C ASN A 854 27.64 25.09 5.95
N ARG A 855 27.17 25.90 5.00
CA ARG A 855 27.85 27.15 4.60
C ARG A 855 27.72 28.28 5.63
N GLY A 856 26.71 28.21 6.49
CA GLY A 856 26.56 29.05 7.68
C GLY A 856 27.31 28.47 8.89
N TYR A 857 26.73 28.63 10.08
CA TYR A 857 27.18 27.95 11.29
C TYR A 857 26.64 26.52 11.35
N GLY A 858 27.18 25.68 12.24
CA GLY A 858 26.48 24.46 12.65
C GLY A 858 25.15 24.80 13.32
N ILE A 859 25.21 25.52 14.44
CA ILE A 859 24.03 26.05 15.14
C ILE A 859 24.13 27.57 15.27
N GLU A 860 23.06 28.29 14.98
CA GLU A 860 22.99 29.75 15.05
C GLU A 860 21.79 30.19 15.89
N PHE A 861 22.00 31.10 16.85
CA PHE A 861 20.93 31.74 17.63
C PHE A 861 20.89 33.24 17.30
N THR A 862 19.74 33.74 16.89
CA THR A 862 19.52 35.16 16.53
C THR A 862 18.37 35.80 17.31
N ASP A 863 18.23 37.11 17.14
CA ASP A 863 17.11 37.91 17.63
C ASP A 863 16.96 37.90 19.16
N LYS A 864 15.95 37.22 19.70
CA LYS A 864 15.65 37.09 21.13
C LYS A 864 15.45 35.61 21.51
N ALA A 865 16.04 34.67 20.76
CA ALA A 865 15.99 33.26 21.09
C ALA A 865 16.61 32.99 22.48
N ASN A 866 15.88 32.31 23.36
CA ASN A 866 16.24 32.17 24.76
C ASN A 866 15.80 30.84 25.39
N HIS A 867 16.42 30.40 26.49
CA HIS A 867 16.06 29.13 27.17
C HIS A 867 16.05 27.90 26.26
N ASN A 868 16.85 27.89 25.19
CA ASN A 868 17.03 26.73 24.32
C ASN A 868 18.27 25.95 24.76
N VAL A 869 18.31 24.66 24.46
CA VAL A 869 19.32 23.74 24.97
C VAL A 869 19.90 22.84 23.87
N VAL A 870 21.20 22.54 23.96
CA VAL A 870 21.95 21.76 22.97
C VAL A 870 22.83 20.74 23.70
N PHE A 871 22.57 19.46 23.51
CA PHE A 871 23.32 18.36 24.11
C PHE A 871 23.59 17.25 23.09
N HIS A 872 24.54 16.35 23.40
CA HIS A 872 24.80 15.12 22.64
C HIS A 872 24.90 15.33 21.12
N THR A 873 25.43 16.48 20.70
CA THR A 873 25.48 16.89 19.29
C THR A 873 26.91 16.85 18.78
N TYR A 874 27.11 16.27 17.59
CA TYR A 874 28.36 16.30 16.84
C TYR A 874 28.28 17.40 15.78
N ILE A 875 29.22 18.34 15.81
CA ILE A 875 29.21 19.53 14.95
C ILE A 875 30.54 19.59 14.20
N GLY A 876 30.47 19.65 12.87
CA GLY A 876 31.65 19.74 12.01
C GLY A 876 32.38 18.41 11.75
N THR A 877 31.66 17.29 11.87
CA THR A 877 32.23 15.94 11.70
C THR A 877 31.20 14.90 11.22
N ASN A 878 31.63 13.67 10.98
CA ASN A 878 30.77 12.53 10.61
C ASN A 878 30.17 11.85 11.86
N TYR A 879 29.29 10.86 11.67
CA TYR A 879 28.54 10.22 12.78
C TYR A 879 29.41 9.67 13.93
N ASN A 880 30.64 9.21 13.67
CA ASN A 880 31.55 8.66 14.69
C ASN A 880 32.67 9.64 15.12
N ALA A 881 32.60 10.92 14.72
CA ALA A 881 33.58 11.97 15.00
C ALA A 881 35.03 11.72 14.52
N THR A 882 35.23 10.93 13.45
CA THR A 882 36.56 10.62 12.89
C THR A 882 36.95 11.44 11.66
N THR A 883 35.97 12.04 10.96
CA THR A 883 36.21 12.74 9.68
C THR A 883 35.83 14.21 9.80
N ALA A 884 36.70 15.11 9.34
CA ALA A 884 36.45 16.54 9.33
C ALA A 884 35.40 16.92 8.27
N LEU A 885 34.27 17.50 8.71
CA LEU A 885 33.19 18.00 7.88
C LEU A 885 32.74 19.36 8.42
N GLY A 886 33.68 20.29 8.57
CA GLY A 886 33.48 21.57 9.25
C GLY A 886 32.36 22.44 8.66
N ASN A 887 31.59 23.12 9.51
CA ASN A 887 30.69 24.18 9.07
C ASN A 887 31.51 25.47 8.82
N ASN A 888 31.17 26.21 7.78
CA ASN A 888 32.06 27.24 7.21
C ASN A 888 32.19 28.50 8.10
N LEU A 889 31.12 29.01 8.71
CA LEU A 889 31.21 30.19 9.60
C LEU A 889 31.63 29.86 11.04
N GLY A 890 31.52 28.60 11.47
CA GLY A 890 31.83 28.16 12.83
C GLY A 890 30.90 27.06 13.36
N GLY A 891 31.19 26.56 14.56
CA GLY A 891 30.41 25.51 15.20
C GLY A 891 29.06 26.02 15.71
N ILE A 892 29.09 26.85 16.75
CA ILE A 892 27.89 27.45 17.37
C ILE A 892 28.05 28.97 17.49
N SER A 893 27.00 29.72 17.19
CA SER A 893 26.93 31.19 17.35
C SER A 893 25.77 31.61 18.25
N LEU A 894 26.08 32.30 19.35
CA LEU A 894 25.11 33.01 20.20
C LEU A 894 25.12 34.50 19.83
N GLY A 895 24.14 34.91 19.00
CA GLY A 895 24.03 36.27 18.48
C GLY A 895 23.56 37.30 19.52
N ALA A 896 23.68 38.58 19.17
CA ALA A 896 23.25 39.68 20.03
C ALA A 896 21.78 39.56 20.43
N CYS A 897 21.48 39.95 21.68
CA CYS A 897 20.14 39.91 22.29
C CYS A 897 19.55 38.52 22.57
N THR A 898 20.25 37.43 22.23
CA THR A 898 19.93 36.09 22.75
C THR A 898 20.32 35.97 24.23
N SER A 899 19.65 35.08 24.98
CA SER A 899 19.98 34.87 26.40
C SER A 899 19.55 33.52 26.97
N SER A 900 20.10 33.12 28.12
CA SER A 900 19.67 31.93 28.87
C SER A 900 19.74 30.60 28.10
N ASN A 901 20.55 30.49 27.04
CA ASN A 901 20.69 29.26 26.27
C ASN A 901 21.79 28.35 26.88
N ILE A 902 21.63 27.03 26.79
CA ILE A 902 22.55 26.04 27.38
C ILE A 902 23.21 25.21 26.27
N ILE A 903 24.53 25.26 26.20
CA ILE A 903 25.37 24.50 25.27
C ILE A 903 26.17 23.47 26.07
N GLY A 904 25.69 22.23 26.08
CA GLY A 904 26.29 21.08 26.74
C GLY A 904 25.83 20.87 28.19
N GLY A 905 26.59 20.08 28.94
CA GLY A 905 26.33 19.80 30.35
C GLY A 905 27.52 19.07 30.99
N LEU A 906 27.56 19.08 32.33
CA LEU A 906 28.69 18.51 33.08
C LEU A 906 28.74 16.97 33.10
N ALA A 907 27.67 16.30 32.69
CA ALA A 907 27.62 14.84 32.53
C ALA A 907 27.97 14.45 31.09
N THR A 908 28.71 13.35 30.91
CA THR A 908 29.17 12.87 29.58
C THR A 908 28.04 12.71 28.57
N ALA A 909 26.86 12.26 28.99
CA ALA A 909 25.68 12.11 28.12
C ALA A 909 25.07 13.44 27.62
N LEU A 910 25.55 14.59 28.11
CA LEU A 910 25.15 15.94 27.68
C LEU A 910 26.25 16.65 26.86
N GLN A 911 27.44 16.07 26.72
CA GLN A 911 28.56 16.68 26.04
C GLN A 911 28.29 16.86 24.54
N ASN A 912 28.62 18.03 23.98
CA ASN A 912 28.73 18.22 22.54
C ASN A 912 30.19 18.10 22.08
N LYS A 913 30.39 17.68 20.82
CA LYS A 913 31.68 17.72 20.13
C LYS A 913 31.63 18.76 19.02
N ILE A 914 32.41 19.83 19.16
CA ILE A 914 32.41 21.00 18.28
C ILE A 914 33.76 21.09 17.60
N LEU A 915 33.83 20.47 16.42
CA LEU A 915 35.09 20.09 15.77
C LEU A 915 35.25 20.75 14.40
N ASN A 916 36.51 20.94 13.98
CA ASN A 916 36.92 21.16 12.59
C ASN A 916 36.25 22.32 11.81
N SER A 917 35.59 23.26 12.47
CA SER A 917 34.80 24.30 11.78
C SER A 917 35.68 25.38 11.15
N GLY A 918 35.20 26.00 10.06
CA GLY A 918 35.93 27.03 9.30
C GLY A 918 36.05 28.38 10.00
N GLY A 919 35.18 28.63 11.00
CA GLY A 919 35.29 29.76 11.92
C GLY A 919 35.58 29.30 13.35
N ASN A 920 35.07 30.03 14.34
CA ASN A 920 35.26 29.65 15.74
C ASN A 920 34.45 28.40 16.11
N GLY A 921 34.87 27.67 17.15
CA GLY A 921 34.07 26.58 17.73
C GLY A 921 32.77 27.10 18.33
N VAL A 922 32.87 27.98 19.33
CA VAL A 922 31.73 28.72 19.92
C VAL A 922 31.99 30.21 19.85
N SER A 923 31.03 30.98 19.36
CA SER A 923 31.04 32.46 19.34
C SER A 923 29.93 33.03 20.21
N ILE A 924 30.22 34.05 21.02
CA ILE A 924 29.26 34.72 21.90
C ILE A 924 29.32 36.24 21.66
N PHE A 925 28.26 36.82 21.10
CA PHE A 925 28.22 38.23 20.71
C PHE A 925 27.17 38.98 21.53
N SER A 926 27.56 39.73 22.57
CA SER A 926 26.63 40.49 23.44
C SER A 926 25.39 39.70 23.88
N SER A 927 25.61 38.45 24.29
CA SER A 927 24.57 37.47 24.64
C SER A 927 24.72 37.07 26.12
N ARG A 928 23.60 37.01 26.85
CA ARG A 928 23.59 37.06 28.33
C ARG A 928 23.07 35.78 28.98
N ASP A 929 23.50 35.53 30.21
CA ASP A 929 22.94 34.47 31.07
C ASP A 929 23.03 33.03 30.49
N ASN A 930 23.88 32.81 29.48
CA ASN A 930 24.03 31.50 28.83
C ASN A 930 24.95 30.56 29.63
N ALA A 931 24.88 29.27 29.35
CA ALA A 931 25.79 28.28 29.92
C ALA A 931 26.50 27.51 28.81
N VAL A 932 27.84 27.44 28.84
CA VAL A 932 28.66 26.61 27.93
C VAL A 932 29.45 25.62 28.77
N LEU A 933 28.99 24.37 28.84
CA LEU A 933 29.38 23.40 29.87
C LEU A 933 29.84 22.07 29.26
N GLY A 934 30.99 21.55 29.70
CA GLY A 934 31.36 20.15 29.46
C GLY A 934 31.66 19.75 28.01
N ASN A 935 31.77 20.69 27.07
CA ASN A 935 31.93 20.40 25.64
C ASN A 935 33.37 20.02 25.28
N GLU A 936 33.55 19.24 24.21
CA GLU A 936 34.83 19.12 23.50
C GLU A 936 34.86 20.10 22.32
N ILE A 937 35.86 20.98 22.27
CA ILE A 937 35.97 22.03 21.25
C ILE A 937 37.38 22.03 20.67
N SER A 938 37.56 21.52 19.44
CA SER A 938 38.91 21.39 18.87
C SER A 938 39.02 21.44 17.35
N ASN A 939 40.24 21.71 16.87
CA ASN A 939 40.61 21.71 15.45
C ASN A 939 39.84 22.75 14.59
N ASN A 940 39.22 23.75 15.19
CA ASN A 940 38.53 24.82 14.45
C ASN A 940 39.55 25.82 13.89
N LEU A 941 39.30 26.38 12.69
CA LEU A 941 40.19 27.36 12.04
C LEU A 941 40.10 28.76 12.66
N GLY A 942 39.08 29.03 13.47
CA GLY A 942 38.97 30.20 14.34
C GLY A 942 39.58 29.97 15.73
N TYR A 943 39.01 30.65 16.72
CA TYR A 943 39.23 30.31 18.12
C TYR A 943 38.37 29.11 18.54
N GLY A 944 38.76 28.39 19.59
CA GLY A 944 37.87 27.40 20.21
C GLY A 944 36.62 28.08 20.79
N LEU A 945 36.84 29.06 21.66
CA LEU A 945 35.83 29.96 22.21
C LEU A 945 36.20 31.41 21.92
N PHE A 946 35.26 32.17 21.37
CA PHE A 946 35.37 33.61 21.15
C PHE A 946 34.17 34.33 21.79
N ALA A 947 34.41 35.38 22.57
CA ALA A 947 33.34 36.24 23.07
C ALA A 947 33.67 37.73 22.92
N THR A 948 32.66 38.55 22.70
CA THR A 948 32.79 40.01 22.59
C THR A 948 31.50 40.73 23.00
N GLY A 949 31.63 41.94 23.56
CA GLY A 949 30.52 42.77 24.02
C GLY A 949 30.02 42.39 25.42
N VAL A 950 28.75 42.71 25.71
CA VAL A 950 28.16 42.54 27.05
C VAL A 950 27.57 41.14 27.19
N CYS A 951 28.32 40.25 27.85
CA CYS A 951 27.99 38.84 28.05
C CYS A 951 27.69 38.51 29.52
N SER A 952 27.12 39.48 30.26
CA SER A 952 26.79 39.38 31.69
C SER A 952 26.01 38.11 32.02
N GLY A 953 26.39 37.44 33.11
CA GLY A 953 25.73 36.23 33.60
C GLY A 953 26.07 34.96 32.82
N THR A 954 26.73 35.06 31.66
CA THR A 954 27.14 33.89 30.89
C THR A 954 28.28 33.14 31.63
N VAL A 955 28.11 31.83 31.82
CA VAL A 955 29.08 30.94 32.47
C VAL A 955 29.63 29.94 31.45
N VAL A 956 30.95 29.88 31.33
CA VAL A 956 31.68 28.87 30.57
C VAL A 956 32.46 28.02 31.57
N LYS A 957 32.21 26.70 31.63
CA LYS A 957 32.83 25.83 32.63
C LYS A 957 33.21 24.44 32.12
N ALA A 958 34.41 24.00 32.46
CA ALA A 958 34.89 22.62 32.27
C ALA A 958 34.77 22.12 30.82
N ASN A 959 35.22 22.93 29.85
CA ASN A 959 35.19 22.57 28.43
C ASN A 959 36.60 22.15 28.00
N THR A 960 36.72 21.04 27.28
CA THR A 960 38.00 20.61 26.70
C THR A 960 38.27 21.39 25.42
N ILE A 961 38.96 22.53 25.53
CA ILE A 961 39.26 23.43 24.41
C ILE A 961 40.73 23.30 23.99
N LYS A 962 41.01 22.70 22.82
CA LYS A 962 42.37 22.35 22.37
C LYS A 962 42.55 22.49 20.85
N LEU A 963 43.78 22.73 20.38
CA LEU A 963 44.17 22.64 18.97
C LEU A 963 43.36 23.55 18.00
N ASN A 964 42.92 24.73 18.42
CA ASN A 964 42.20 25.68 17.55
C ASN A 964 43.17 26.71 16.94
N ALA A 965 43.06 26.98 15.64
CA ALA A 965 44.13 27.62 14.86
C ALA A 965 44.44 29.09 15.23
N LYS A 966 43.45 29.85 15.72
CA LYS A 966 43.68 31.21 16.26
C LYS A 966 43.96 31.24 17.77
N GLY A 967 43.90 30.09 18.44
CA GLY A 967 44.03 29.93 19.89
C GLY A 967 42.78 29.35 20.52
N ASN A 968 42.90 28.80 21.73
CA ASN A 968 41.78 28.10 22.37
C ASN A 968 40.67 29.06 22.85
N VAL A 969 41.02 30.16 23.52
CA VAL A 969 40.04 31.07 24.13
C VAL A 969 40.44 32.52 23.88
N ASN A 970 39.48 33.35 23.45
CA ASN A 970 39.62 34.80 23.40
C ASN A 970 38.36 35.47 23.96
N LEU A 971 38.54 36.17 25.09
CA LEU A 971 37.50 36.89 25.83
C LEU A 971 37.87 38.37 26.04
N THR A 972 38.92 38.88 25.37
CA THR A 972 39.53 40.19 25.66
C THR A 972 38.54 41.35 25.56
N ASN A 973 37.56 41.23 24.67
CA ASN A 973 36.53 42.25 24.42
C ASN A 973 35.16 41.88 25.03
N ALA A 974 35.10 40.88 25.92
CA ALA A 974 33.87 40.44 26.58
C ALA A 974 33.78 40.96 28.01
N HIS A 975 32.58 41.42 28.41
CA HIS A 975 32.32 41.95 29.75
C HIS A 975 31.27 41.11 30.48
N GLY A 976 31.54 40.76 31.74
CA GLY A 976 30.60 40.06 32.62
C GLY A 976 30.46 38.54 32.35
N ILE A 977 31.30 37.96 31.50
CA ILE A 977 31.39 36.50 31.30
C ILE A 977 32.26 35.86 32.38
N VAL A 978 31.84 34.71 32.90
CA VAL A 978 32.61 33.92 33.87
C VAL A 978 33.21 32.71 33.16
N TYR A 979 34.53 32.65 33.07
CA TYR A 979 35.26 31.52 32.50
C TYR A 979 35.95 30.71 33.61
N ILE A 980 35.60 29.42 33.69
CA ILE A 980 36.18 28.43 34.59
C ILE A 980 36.77 27.34 33.69
N PRO A 981 38.11 27.27 33.52
CA PRO A 981 38.77 26.29 32.64
C PRO A 981 38.24 24.86 32.81
#